data_AF-A0A1R1PEW0-F1
#
_entry.id   AF-A0A1R1PEW0-F1
#
_cell.length_a   1.000
_cell.length_b   1.000
_cell.length_c   1.000
_cell.angle_alpha   90.00
_cell.angle_beta   90.00
_cell.angle_gamma   90.00
#
_symmetry.space_group_name_H-M   'P 1'
#
loop_
_entity.id
_entity.type
_entity.pdbx_description
1 polymer ?
#
loop_
_entity_poly.entity_id
_entity_poly.type
_entity_poly.pdbx_seq_one_letter_code
_entity_poly.pdbx_strand_id
1 'polypeptide(L)'
;MYVVTDRSTSTVVHIDTLFINKIKYLDIDFGTFFSERTESQREFTDIKISESLYLRPLLTVAMWKIGSYFYTLGQDFEIEVIETLIDASNSKVEIPKEFTGAVEVDFKYIDSKAIICYILHFVSRCFNLSNVELLKRILDLKINTNFSFQEWKSYIRYSNEFKYKASTDFMEKYGYGSKMETLTSVLFSYYSIAWDRKELIKYLEGIYPDITSQQILFDVTINDKNVDLAKEYFFKVEPSTENVRKITAMAYESGSVDIIRFLLNNCNNLDGKLDENAIKTAIKKKDYELVQEIITKYSNTVSISCLEEAVESRDVKIGKLLIEAGVDLKSIEFKGINISIENKDMDMLRLLLENGASVELDDQSGIEKLYSIENHEVAERLLEFFNKDKDKSKTKTPEIQVKVGTRLKFSKTMLCLIEVNHIFNDLCFGLPTDFESFGRDIDLFKNIMAVMNSKQQHIINACALYFDNLSNHPPIHQLEKDCYKKLVKIIGYIVENNLQSTFNDTEYYETNALKVENDIEVLNDRHYELAESELVNRNFGMLKLLMDYGIDIYSGNSLILRTAYKAGGIGWIDYFISKGAKFNGESDGFEEACRSNKVKALEHWIKNGGVVPKNPKYECINMACLLGNFDMVKFLVESGVDLSNPERNGVRIACRLGHKKTLKYLLDNKAVVGNICRYRLEGNREKGQYRYEG
;
A
#
# COMPACT_ATOMS: atom_id res chain seq x y z
N MET A 1 1.20 -39.67 43.69
CA MET A 1 1.30 -39.52 45.15
C MET A 1 0.30 -38.46 45.56
N TYR A 2 -0.43 -38.70 46.64
CA TYR A 2 -1.45 -37.79 47.14
C TYR A 2 -1.38 -37.72 48.65
N VAL A 3 -1.99 -36.68 49.21
CA VAL A 3 -2.07 -36.45 50.65
C VAL A 3 -3.51 -36.15 51.01
N VAL A 4 -4.02 -36.75 52.08
CA VAL A 4 -5.31 -36.38 52.67
C VAL A 4 -5.06 -35.42 53.82
N THR A 5 -5.78 -34.31 53.82
CA THR A 5 -5.63 -33.24 54.80
C THR A 5 -6.93 -32.87 55.46
N ASP A 6 -6.87 -32.54 56.74
CA ASP A 6 -7.99 -31.96 57.48
C ASP A 6 -8.09 -30.45 57.24
N ARG A 7 -9.27 -29.98 56.82
CA ARG A 7 -9.57 -28.59 56.46
C ARG A 7 -9.42 -27.63 57.65
N SER A 8 -9.82 -28.07 58.85
CA SER A 8 -9.87 -27.22 60.04
C SER A 8 -8.50 -27.00 60.66
N THR A 9 -7.64 -28.01 60.58
CA THR A 9 -6.31 -28.01 61.20
C THR A 9 -5.18 -27.86 60.19
N SER A 10 -5.46 -27.99 58.88
CA SER A 10 -4.47 -28.07 57.80
C SER A 10 -3.40 -29.15 58.05
N THR A 11 -3.74 -30.20 58.81
CA THR A 11 -2.83 -31.30 59.13
C THR A 11 -2.96 -32.41 58.11
N VAL A 12 -1.84 -33.10 57.84
CA VAL A 12 -1.81 -34.30 57.01
C VAL A 12 -2.29 -35.48 57.85
N VAL A 13 -3.37 -36.14 57.40
CA VAL A 13 -3.94 -37.31 58.08
C VAL A 13 -3.59 -38.62 57.39
N HIS A 14 -3.26 -38.58 56.08
CA HIS A 14 -2.86 -39.76 55.31
C HIS A 14 -2.00 -39.39 54.10
N ILE A 15 -1.08 -40.27 53.71
CA ILE A 15 -0.20 -40.11 52.54
C ILE A 15 -0.13 -41.45 51.82
N ASP A 16 -0.30 -41.44 50.49
CA ASP A 16 -0.10 -42.63 49.67
C ASP A 16 0.51 -42.34 48.29
N THR A 17 1.17 -43.35 47.72
CA THR A 17 1.90 -43.30 46.45
C THR A 17 1.38 -44.34 45.47
N LEU A 18 0.66 -43.89 44.44
CA LEU A 18 0.25 -44.75 43.30
C LEU A 18 1.42 -45.30 42.45
N PHE A 19 2.59 -44.64 42.42
CA PHE A 19 3.62 -44.90 41.40
C PHE A 19 5.07 -45.00 41.91
N ILE A 20 5.33 -45.22 43.21
CA ILE A 20 6.71 -45.33 43.73
C ILE A 20 6.97 -46.72 44.32
N ASN A 21 7.97 -47.40 43.74
CA ASN A 21 8.67 -48.51 44.37
C ASN A 21 9.08 -48.06 45.79
N LYS A 22 8.61 -48.74 46.84
CA LYS A 22 8.72 -48.40 48.28
C LYS A 22 10.14 -48.15 48.85
N ILE A 23 11.16 -47.93 48.01
CA ILE A 23 12.59 -47.94 48.37
C ILE A 23 13.28 -46.56 48.22
N LYS A 24 12.59 -45.46 47.85
CA LYS A 24 13.20 -44.11 47.90
C LYS A 24 12.39 -43.15 48.78
N TYR A 25 12.98 -42.75 49.90
CA TYR A 25 12.53 -41.65 50.75
C TYR A 25 12.51 -40.35 49.93
N LEU A 26 11.33 -39.90 49.54
CA LEU A 26 11.12 -38.54 49.05
C LEU A 26 10.92 -37.65 50.28
N ASP A 27 11.96 -36.89 50.63
CA ASP A 27 11.93 -35.93 51.73
C ASP A 27 11.17 -34.68 51.25
N ILE A 28 9.84 -34.73 51.31
CA ILE A 28 8.97 -33.63 50.90
C ILE A 28 8.77 -32.72 52.12
N ASP A 29 9.27 -31.49 52.06
CA ASP A 29 9.00 -30.47 53.08
C ASP A 29 7.51 -30.07 53.06
N PHE A 30 6.73 -30.69 53.94
CA PHE A 30 5.30 -30.40 54.07
C PHE A 30 5.01 -29.01 54.67
N GLY A 31 5.98 -28.37 55.34
CA GLY A 31 5.78 -27.06 55.99
C GLY A 31 5.55 -25.92 54.99
N THR A 32 6.32 -25.89 53.91
CA THR A 32 6.14 -24.95 52.78
C THR A 32 4.98 -25.34 51.85
N PHE A 33 4.50 -26.58 51.95
CA PHE A 33 3.41 -27.15 51.11
C PHE A 33 2.02 -26.63 51.48
N PHE A 34 1.85 -26.17 52.73
CA PHE A 34 0.60 -25.67 53.29
C PHE A 34 0.63 -24.19 53.67
N SER A 35 1.76 -23.50 53.46
CA SER A 35 1.89 -22.08 53.80
C SER A 35 0.92 -21.21 52.98
N GLU A 36 0.03 -20.51 53.69
CA GLU A 36 -0.83 -19.41 53.24
C GLU A 36 -1.57 -19.60 51.91
N ARG A 37 -2.30 -20.71 51.75
CA ARG A 37 -3.30 -20.82 50.70
C ARG A 37 -4.68 -20.39 51.18
N THR A 38 -5.33 -19.50 50.42
CA THR A 38 -6.72 -19.13 50.66
C THR A 38 -7.63 -20.35 50.49
N GLU A 39 -8.80 -20.34 51.11
CA GLU A 39 -9.78 -21.40 50.97
C GLU A 39 -10.15 -21.69 49.51
N SER A 40 -10.32 -20.63 48.71
CA SER A 40 -10.56 -20.71 47.27
C SER A 40 -9.45 -21.45 46.49
N GLN A 41 -8.18 -21.31 46.89
CA GLN A 41 -7.08 -22.02 46.24
C GLN A 41 -7.12 -23.52 46.57
N ARG A 42 -7.52 -23.88 47.79
CA ARG A 42 -7.67 -25.30 48.19
C ARG A 42 -8.82 -25.96 47.45
N GLU A 43 -9.97 -25.30 47.35
CA GLU A 43 -11.13 -25.80 46.58
C GLU A 43 -10.83 -25.97 45.09
N PHE A 44 -9.83 -25.27 44.58
CA PHE A 44 -9.38 -25.41 43.20
C PHE A 44 -8.35 -26.53 43.01
N THR A 45 -7.41 -26.71 43.93
CA THR A 45 -6.34 -27.72 43.78
C THR A 45 -6.69 -29.08 44.34
N ASP A 46 -7.57 -29.15 45.32
CA ASP A 46 -7.84 -30.33 46.13
C ASP A 46 -9.22 -30.92 45.79
N ILE A 47 -9.35 -32.24 45.92
CA ILE A 47 -10.59 -32.98 45.72
C ILE A 47 -11.28 -33.11 47.08
N LYS A 48 -12.53 -32.65 47.18
CA LYS A 48 -13.30 -32.74 48.43
C LYS A 48 -13.71 -34.21 48.67
N ILE A 49 -13.31 -34.78 49.80
CA ILE A 49 -13.73 -36.11 50.24
C ILE A 49 -14.96 -35.98 51.15
N SER A 50 -14.90 -35.06 52.13
CA SER A 50 -15.96 -34.77 53.09
C SER A 50 -15.95 -33.29 53.50
N GLU A 51 -16.81 -32.87 54.45
CA GLU A 51 -16.80 -31.49 54.95
C GLU A 51 -15.46 -31.08 55.58
N SER A 52 -14.75 -32.04 56.20
CA SER A 52 -13.49 -31.81 56.89
C SER A 52 -12.27 -32.36 56.16
N LEU A 53 -12.41 -33.25 55.17
CA LEU A 53 -11.28 -33.91 54.52
C LEU A 53 -11.18 -33.60 53.03
N TYR A 54 -9.95 -33.30 52.61
CA TYR A 54 -9.59 -33.04 51.21
C TYR A 54 -8.44 -33.93 50.78
N LEU A 55 -8.47 -34.39 49.53
CA LEU A 55 -7.38 -35.08 48.88
C LEU A 55 -6.62 -34.10 48.00
N ARG A 56 -5.32 -33.94 48.24
CA ARG A 56 -4.42 -33.13 47.42
C ARG A 56 -3.57 -34.04 46.53
N PRO A 57 -3.77 -34.02 45.22
CA PRO A 57 -2.83 -34.61 44.28
C PRO A 57 -1.51 -33.83 44.34
N LEU A 58 -0.37 -34.48 44.65
CA LEU A 58 0.90 -33.74 44.75
C LEU A 58 1.35 -33.11 43.43
N LEU A 59 0.87 -33.66 42.30
CA LEU A 59 1.12 -33.10 40.98
C LEU A 59 0.64 -31.64 40.88
N THR A 60 -0.43 -31.25 41.59
CA THR A 60 -0.98 -29.89 41.54
C THR A 60 -0.09 -28.84 42.19
N VAL A 61 0.89 -29.25 42.99
CA VAL A 61 1.76 -28.33 43.74
C VAL A 61 2.91 -27.79 42.91
N ALA A 62 3.39 -28.56 41.93
CA ALA A 62 4.46 -28.16 41.03
C ALA A 62 3.97 -27.58 39.69
N MET A 63 2.66 -27.62 39.41
CA MET A 63 2.06 -27.31 38.09
C MET A 63 2.53 -26.01 37.44
N TRP A 64 2.61 -24.92 38.20
CA TRP A 64 3.03 -23.60 37.69
C TRP A 64 4.51 -23.57 37.27
N LYS A 65 5.34 -24.47 37.80
CA LYS A 65 6.73 -24.65 37.36
C LYS A 65 6.83 -25.50 36.10
N ILE A 66 5.92 -26.46 35.89
CA ILE A 66 5.99 -27.39 34.74
C ILE A 66 5.86 -26.65 33.41
N GLY A 67 5.03 -25.61 33.33
CA GLY A 67 4.96 -24.74 32.15
C GLY A 67 6.32 -24.12 31.76
N SER A 68 7.14 -23.73 32.76
CA SER A 68 8.49 -23.21 32.50
C SER A 68 9.50 -24.29 32.07
N TYR A 69 9.30 -25.55 32.50
CA TYR A 69 10.19 -26.66 32.15
C TYR A 69 10.06 -27.07 30.68
N PHE A 70 8.86 -27.00 30.08
CA PHE A 70 8.67 -27.33 28.67
C PHE A 70 9.51 -26.47 27.71
N TYR A 71 9.80 -25.22 28.05
CA TYR A 71 10.67 -24.36 27.21
C TYR A 71 12.13 -24.84 27.13
N THR A 72 12.54 -25.72 28.04
CA THR A 72 13.93 -26.15 28.19
C THR A 72 14.18 -27.60 27.78
N LEU A 73 13.13 -28.35 27.45
CA LEU A 73 13.19 -29.80 27.26
C LEU A 73 12.91 -30.19 25.80
N GLY A 74 13.45 -31.33 25.36
CA GLY A 74 13.24 -31.84 24.00
C GLY A 74 11.82 -32.38 23.79
N GLN A 75 11.33 -32.37 22.54
CA GLN A 75 9.96 -32.76 22.17
C GLN A 75 9.54 -34.14 22.70
N ASP A 76 10.43 -35.14 22.64
CA ASP A 76 10.12 -36.51 23.09
C ASP A 76 9.82 -36.57 24.60
N PHE A 77 10.56 -35.80 25.39
CA PHE A 77 10.33 -35.70 26.84
C PHE A 77 9.00 -35.00 27.13
N GLU A 78 8.60 -34.03 26.30
CA GLU A 78 7.30 -33.38 26.49
C GLU A 78 6.14 -34.36 26.28
N ILE A 79 6.24 -35.22 25.25
CA ILE A 79 5.23 -36.24 24.96
C ILE A 79 5.12 -37.21 26.15
N GLU A 80 6.25 -37.73 26.64
CA GLU A 80 6.27 -38.68 27.76
C GLU A 80 5.66 -38.08 29.04
N VAL A 81 5.92 -36.80 29.32
CA VAL A 81 5.32 -36.09 30.46
C VAL A 81 3.80 -35.97 30.30
N ILE A 82 3.31 -35.62 29.10
CA ILE A 82 1.88 -35.51 28.84
C ILE A 82 1.19 -36.88 28.89
N GLU A 83 1.80 -37.93 28.35
CA GLU A 83 1.28 -39.30 28.44
C GLU A 83 1.18 -39.76 29.89
N THR A 84 2.25 -39.55 30.67
CA THR A 84 2.28 -39.87 32.09
C THR A 84 1.19 -39.11 32.86
N LEU A 85 0.95 -37.84 32.52
CA LEU A 85 -0.12 -37.05 33.10
C LEU A 85 -1.50 -37.64 32.77
N ILE A 86 -1.75 -38.02 31.52
CA ILE A 86 -3.02 -38.62 31.09
C ILE A 86 -3.25 -39.95 31.83
N ASP A 87 -2.23 -40.80 31.91
CA ASP A 87 -2.30 -42.10 32.59
C ASP A 87 -2.52 -41.94 34.10
N ALA A 88 -1.81 -41.00 34.72
CA ALA A 88 -2.06 -40.64 36.11
C ALA A 88 -3.51 -40.17 36.27
N SER A 89 -4.01 -39.30 35.38
CA SER A 89 -5.35 -38.72 35.49
C SER A 89 -6.48 -39.75 35.47
N ASN A 90 -6.30 -40.87 34.76
CA ASN A 90 -7.27 -41.96 34.71
C ASN A 90 -7.05 -43.04 35.79
N SER A 91 -5.95 -42.96 36.55
CA SER A 91 -5.66 -43.89 37.63
C SER A 91 -6.66 -43.72 38.79
N LYS A 92 -7.15 -44.84 39.33
CA LYS A 92 -8.01 -44.83 40.52
C LYS A 92 -7.21 -44.43 41.75
N VAL A 93 -7.80 -43.57 42.56
CA VAL A 93 -7.23 -43.17 43.85
C VAL A 93 -8.02 -43.85 44.95
N GLU A 94 -7.45 -44.93 45.50
CA GLU A 94 -8.05 -45.68 46.59
C GLU A 94 -7.79 -44.97 47.92
N ILE A 95 -8.85 -44.50 48.56
CA ILE A 95 -8.77 -43.87 49.89
C ILE A 95 -9.23 -44.90 50.94
N PRO A 96 -8.51 -45.06 52.06
CA PRO A 96 -8.93 -45.96 53.13
C PRO A 96 -10.37 -45.69 53.61
N LYS A 97 -11.14 -46.76 53.85
CA LYS A 97 -12.57 -46.70 54.21
C LYS A 97 -12.87 -45.85 55.46
N GLU A 98 -11.89 -45.72 56.35
CA GLU A 98 -11.97 -44.86 57.53
C GLU A 98 -12.18 -43.37 57.21
N PHE A 99 -11.84 -42.92 56.00
CA PHE A 99 -11.99 -41.52 55.56
C PHE A 99 -13.17 -41.26 54.62
N THR A 100 -13.66 -42.27 53.91
CA THR A 100 -14.77 -42.16 52.94
C THR A 100 -16.14 -42.57 53.52
N GLY A 101 -16.16 -43.15 54.72
CA GLY A 101 -17.36 -43.73 55.32
C GLY A 101 -17.68 -45.12 54.75
N ALA A 102 -18.91 -45.60 54.95
CA ALA A 102 -19.34 -46.93 54.47
C ALA A 102 -19.57 -47.02 52.95
N VAL A 103 -19.33 -45.94 52.19
CA VAL A 103 -19.53 -45.86 50.75
C VAL A 103 -18.17 -45.95 50.05
N GLU A 104 -18.01 -46.90 49.15
CA GLU A 104 -16.86 -46.94 48.23
C GLU A 104 -17.06 -45.83 47.18
N VAL A 105 -16.22 -44.79 47.26
CA VAL A 105 -16.17 -43.70 46.28
C VAL A 105 -14.84 -43.81 45.54
N ASP A 106 -14.92 -44.12 44.25
CA ASP A 106 -13.76 -44.18 43.36
C ASP A 106 -13.37 -42.76 42.92
N PHE A 107 -12.40 -42.14 43.59
CA PHE A 107 -11.87 -40.85 43.18
C PHE A 107 -10.85 -41.00 42.04
N LYS A 108 -10.87 -40.05 41.10
CA LYS A 108 -9.86 -39.92 40.06
C LYS A 108 -9.15 -38.59 40.21
N TYR A 109 -7.91 -38.53 39.72
CA TYR A 109 -7.19 -37.27 39.70
C TYR A 109 -7.87 -36.21 38.81
N ILE A 110 -8.62 -36.64 37.78
CA ILE A 110 -9.41 -35.73 36.94
C ILE A 110 -10.56 -35.03 37.69
N ASP A 111 -10.88 -35.40 38.93
CA ASP A 111 -11.89 -34.71 39.75
C ASP A 111 -11.37 -33.36 40.32
N SER A 112 -10.06 -33.09 40.23
CA SER A 112 -9.45 -31.83 40.64
C SER A 112 -9.57 -30.76 39.54
N LYS A 113 -10.13 -29.59 39.87
CA LYS A 113 -10.23 -28.43 38.94
C LYS A 113 -8.86 -28.04 38.38
N ALA A 114 -7.82 -28.04 39.21
CA ALA A 114 -6.45 -27.74 38.78
C ALA A 114 -5.93 -28.76 37.76
N ILE A 115 -6.18 -30.06 37.96
CA ILE A 115 -5.78 -31.13 37.03
C ILE A 115 -6.51 -30.98 35.69
N ILE A 116 -7.82 -30.73 35.73
CA ILE A 116 -8.58 -30.45 34.51
C ILE A 116 -8.00 -29.24 33.78
N CYS A 117 -7.77 -28.13 34.49
CA CYS A 117 -7.24 -26.91 33.90
C CYS A 117 -5.88 -27.13 33.25
N TYR A 118 -5.05 -27.94 33.90
CA TYR A 118 -3.74 -28.30 33.41
C TYR A 118 -3.82 -29.17 32.14
N ILE A 119 -4.62 -30.24 32.12
CA ILE A 119 -4.77 -31.09 30.93
C ILE A 119 -5.31 -30.30 29.74
N LEU A 120 -6.37 -29.52 29.96
CA LEU A 120 -6.96 -28.69 28.92
C LEU A 120 -6.01 -27.57 28.46
N HIS A 121 -5.14 -27.07 29.34
CA HIS A 121 -4.07 -26.14 28.98
C HIS A 121 -3.09 -26.76 27.98
N PHE A 122 -2.69 -28.04 28.15
CA PHE A 122 -1.76 -28.70 27.22
C PHE A 122 -2.36 -29.11 25.88
N VAL A 123 -3.68 -29.02 25.71
CA VAL A 123 -4.33 -29.40 24.45
C VAL A 123 -3.67 -28.67 23.27
N SER A 124 -3.48 -27.35 23.35
CA SER A 124 -2.82 -26.56 22.29
C SER A 124 -1.40 -27.07 21.97
N ARG A 125 -0.65 -27.48 23.00
CA ARG A 125 0.72 -28.00 22.87
C ARG A 125 0.72 -29.38 22.23
N CYS A 126 -0.25 -30.22 22.56
CA CYS A 126 -0.45 -31.53 21.92
C CYS A 126 -0.75 -31.38 20.43
N PHE A 127 -1.54 -30.37 20.04
CA PHE A 127 -1.76 -30.02 18.63
C PHE A 127 -0.47 -29.62 17.90
N ASN A 128 0.42 -28.89 18.59
CA ASN A 128 1.75 -28.52 18.07
C ASN A 128 2.65 -29.73 17.85
N LEU A 129 2.64 -30.69 18.77
CA LEU A 129 3.41 -31.92 18.66
C LEU A 129 2.86 -32.90 17.60
N SER A 130 1.69 -32.60 17.00
CA SER A 130 1.06 -33.39 15.93
C SER A 130 0.74 -34.85 16.32
N ASN A 131 0.59 -35.17 17.60
CA ASN A 131 0.26 -36.51 18.08
C ASN A 131 -1.26 -36.69 18.23
N VAL A 132 -1.91 -37.20 17.18
CA VAL A 132 -3.36 -37.39 17.13
C VAL A 132 -3.84 -38.43 18.15
N GLU A 133 -3.08 -39.49 18.40
CA GLU A 133 -3.45 -40.55 19.34
C GLU A 133 -3.50 -40.02 20.78
N LEU A 134 -2.54 -39.18 21.14
CA LEU A 134 -2.52 -38.53 22.44
C LEU A 134 -3.73 -37.59 22.63
N LEU A 135 -4.12 -36.86 21.57
CA LEU A 135 -5.33 -36.03 21.58
C LEU A 135 -6.61 -36.86 21.76
N LYS A 136 -6.69 -38.04 21.12
CA LYS A 136 -7.81 -38.99 21.31
C LYS A 136 -7.88 -39.48 22.77
N ARG A 137 -6.74 -39.86 23.36
CA ARG A 137 -6.67 -40.27 24.78
C ARG A 137 -7.16 -39.19 25.74
N ILE A 138 -6.88 -37.91 25.46
CA ILE A 138 -7.42 -36.80 26.28
C ILE A 138 -8.95 -36.69 26.15
N LEU A 139 -9.49 -36.85 24.94
CA LEU A 139 -10.95 -36.84 24.72
C LEU A 139 -11.63 -38.00 25.45
N ASP A 140 -11.01 -39.17 25.50
CA ASP A 140 -11.54 -40.36 26.17
C ASP A 140 -11.61 -40.22 27.70
N LEU A 141 -10.92 -39.23 28.29
CA LEU A 141 -11.06 -38.90 29.72
C LEU A 141 -12.45 -38.39 30.09
N LYS A 142 -13.26 -37.94 29.11
CA LYS A 142 -14.62 -37.39 29.31
C LYS A 142 -14.65 -36.33 30.41
N ILE A 143 -13.74 -35.37 30.29
CA ILE A 143 -13.51 -34.29 31.26
C ILE A 143 -14.80 -33.49 31.43
N ASN A 144 -15.32 -33.46 32.66
CA ASN A 144 -16.43 -32.60 33.05
C ASN A 144 -15.89 -31.39 33.83
N THR A 145 -16.26 -30.19 33.41
CA THR A 145 -15.80 -28.95 34.06
C THR A 145 -16.82 -28.47 35.09
N ASN A 146 -16.38 -28.28 36.32
CA ASN A 146 -17.20 -27.77 37.43
C ASN A 146 -16.68 -26.43 37.99
N PHE A 147 -15.97 -25.67 37.16
CA PHE A 147 -15.42 -24.36 37.49
C PHE A 147 -15.92 -23.29 36.52
N SER A 148 -15.90 -22.04 36.98
CA SER A 148 -16.27 -20.85 36.21
C SER A 148 -15.19 -20.45 35.21
N PHE A 149 -15.60 -19.72 34.18
CA PHE A 149 -14.68 -19.16 33.21
C PHE A 149 -13.66 -18.17 33.82
N GLN A 150 -14.01 -17.50 34.94
CA GLN A 150 -13.07 -16.64 35.65
C GLN A 150 -12.00 -17.43 36.40
N GLU A 151 -12.37 -18.56 37.03
CA GLU A 151 -11.40 -19.50 37.61
C GLU A 151 -10.45 -20.03 36.54
N TRP A 152 -10.99 -20.44 35.38
CA TRP A 152 -10.19 -20.86 34.22
C TRP A 152 -9.21 -19.77 33.77
N LYS A 153 -9.71 -18.55 33.52
CA LYS A 153 -8.91 -17.40 33.07
C LYS A 153 -7.81 -17.04 34.05
N SER A 154 -8.12 -17.01 35.35
CA SER A 154 -7.14 -16.75 36.41
C SER A 154 -5.99 -17.77 36.36
N TYR A 155 -6.33 -19.04 36.14
CA TYR A 155 -5.34 -20.11 36.07
C TYR A 155 -4.42 -19.99 34.83
N ILE A 156 -4.99 -19.79 33.64
CA ILE A 156 -4.20 -19.71 32.40
C ILE A 156 -3.41 -18.39 32.26
N ARG A 157 -3.76 -17.32 33.00
CA ARG A 157 -3.10 -16.01 32.92
C ARG A 157 -1.60 -16.06 33.24
N TYR A 158 -1.14 -17.06 33.99
CA TYR A 158 0.27 -17.26 34.33
C TYR A 158 1.08 -17.98 33.23
N SER A 159 0.44 -18.39 32.14
CA SER A 159 1.07 -18.97 30.96
C SER A 159 1.15 -17.92 29.85
N ASN A 160 2.35 -17.38 29.59
CA ASN A 160 2.61 -16.24 28.69
C ASN A 160 2.41 -16.53 27.17
N GLU A 161 1.51 -17.42 26.79
CA GLU A 161 1.35 -17.85 25.41
C GLU A 161 0.26 -17.05 24.65
N PHE A 162 0.68 -16.40 23.55
CA PHE A 162 -0.17 -15.59 22.68
C PHE A 162 -1.37 -16.36 22.09
N LYS A 163 -1.26 -17.70 21.96
CA LYS A 163 -2.29 -18.56 21.37
C LYS A 163 -3.49 -18.83 22.29
N TYR A 164 -3.29 -18.84 23.62
CA TYR A 164 -4.42 -19.05 24.55
C TYR A 164 -5.36 -17.86 24.57
N LYS A 165 -4.80 -16.66 24.46
CA LYS A 165 -5.57 -15.43 24.35
C LYS A 165 -6.58 -15.52 23.20
N ALA A 166 -6.18 -16.06 22.05
CA ALA A 166 -7.07 -16.22 20.90
C ALA A 166 -8.25 -17.19 21.19
N SER A 167 -7.99 -18.31 21.88
CA SER A 167 -9.06 -19.25 22.27
C SER A 167 -10.01 -18.66 23.33
N THR A 168 -9.50 -17.88 24.30
CA THR A 168 -10.34 -17.21 25.29
C THR A 168 -11.15 -16.08 24.69
N ASP A 169 -10.55 -15.30 23.79
CA ASP A 169 -11.21 -14.21 23.08
C ASP A 169 -12.33 -14.78 22.19
N PHE A 170 -12.09 -15.93 21.55
CA PHE A 170 -13.12 -16.68 20.83
C PHE A 170 -14.29 -17.08 21.76
N MET A 171 -13.99 -17.69 22.91
CA MET A 171 -15.02 -18.10 23.85
C MET A 171 -15.88 -16.93 24.35
N GLU A 172 -15.28 -15.76 24.56
CA GLU A 172 -16.02 -14.55 24.92
C GLU A 172 -16.86 -14.03 23.76
N LYS A 173 -16.27 -13.93 22.57
CA LYS A 173 -16.95 -13.44 21.36
C LYS A 173 -18.21 -14.25 21.04
N TYR A 174 -18.17 -15.57 21.22
CA TYR A 174 -19.28 -16.47 20.90
C TYR A 174 -20.09 -16.91 22.14
N GLY A 175 -19.82 -16.35 23.32
CA GLY A 175 -20.61 -16.62 24.53
C GLY A 175 -20.44 -18.02 25.12
N TYR A 176 -19.35 -18.73 24.80
CA TYR A 176 -19.03 -20.04 25.38
C TYR A 176 -18.48 -19.95 26.81
N GLY A 177 -18.12 -18.77 27.30
CA GLY A 177 -17.67 -18.59 28.69
C GLY A 177 -18.71 -18.99 29.74
N SER A 178 -20.01 -19.00 29.42
CA SER A 178 -21.05 -19.48 30.33
C SER A 178 -21.38 -20.97 30.18
N LYS A 179 -20.77 -21.67 29.21
CA LYS A 179 -21.05 -23.06 28.84
C LYS A 179 -19.84 -23.95 29.09
N MET A 180 -19.30 -23.88 30.30
CA MET A 180 -18.03 -24.53 30.64
C MET A 180 -18.09 -26.03 30.42
N GLU A 181 -19.25 -26.66 30.61
CA GLU A 181 -19.49 -28.08 30.33
C GLU A 181 -19.14 -28.51 28.90
N THR A 182 -19.08 -27.56 27.96
CA THR A 182 -18.67 -27.78 26.57
C THR A 182 -17.22 -27.38 26.26
N LEU A 183 -16.44 -26.92 27.25
CA LEU A 183 -15.08 -26.39 27.09
C LEU A 183 -14.17 -27.35 26.33
N THR A 184 -14.24 -28.65 26.63
CA THR A 184 -13.45 -29.67 25.95
C THR A 184 -13.78 -29.69 24.46
N SER A 185 -15.07 -29.69 24.11
CA SER A 185 -15.52 -29.64 22.71
C SER A 185 -15.09 -28.33 22.02
N VAL A 186 -15.19 -27.19 22.71
CA VAL A 186 -14.73 -25.88 22.22
C VAL A 186 -13.24 -25.85 21.91
N LEU A 187 -12.38 -26.21 22.87
CA LEU A 187 -10.93 -26.16 22.71
C LEU A 187 -10.44 -27.11 21.61
N PHE A 188 -10.96 -28.35 21.59
CA PHE A 188 -10.57 -29.31 20.57
C PHE A 188 -11.04 -28.91 19.18
N SER A 189 -12.27 -28.40 19.04
CA SER A 189 -12.75 -27.87 17.76
C SER A 189 -11.89 -26.69 17.29
N TYR A 190 -11.62 -25.74 18.18
CA TYR A 190 -10.79 -24.57 17.92
C TYR A 190 -9.41 -24.93 17.38
N TYR A 191 -8.67 -25.76 18.12
CA TYR A 191 -7.31 -26.14 17.73
C TYR A 191 -7.28 -27.11 16.54
N SER A 192 -8.29 -27.97 16.36
CA SER A 192 -8.35 -28.87 15.20
C SER A 192 -8.46 -28.09 13.89
N ILE A 193 -9.28 -27.04 13.87
CA ILE A 193 -9.45 -26.21 12.68
C ILE A 193 -8.24 -25.30 12.49
N ALA A 194 -7.80 -24.61 13.55
CA ALA A 194 -6.65 -23.69 13.48
C ALA A 194 -5.31 -24.36 13.07
N TRP A 195 -5.20 -25.69 13.22
CA TRP A 195 -4.04 -26.49 12.81
C TRP A 195 -4.32 -27.45 11.64
N ASP A 196 -5.45 -27.30 10.94
CA ASP A 196 -5.88 -28.12 9.80
C ASP A 196 -5.80 -29.64 10.05
N ARG A 197 -6.27 -30.11 11.22
CA ARG A 197 -6.26 -31.53 11.62
C ARG A 197 -7.52 -32.25 11.15
N LYS A 198 -7.63 -32.50 9.85
CA LYS A 198 -8.81 -33.12 9.21
C LYS A 198 -9.25 -34.46 9.84
N GLU A 199 -8.31 -35.32 10.24
CA GLU A 199 -8.63 -36.59 10.92
C GLU A 199 -9.36 -36.34 12.25
N LEU A 200 -8.86 -35.38 13.03
CA LEU A 200 -9.41 -35.09 14.35
C LEU A 200 -10.75 -34.33 14.25
N ILE A 201 -10.92 -33.48 13.25
CA ILE A 201 -12.22 -32.85 12.95
C ILE A 201 -13.28 -33.95 12.77
N LYS A 202 -13.02 -34.95 11.91
CA LYS A 202 -13.93 -36.10 11.71
C LYS A 202 -14.14 -36.93 12.96
N TYR A 203 -13.10 -37.09 13.77
CA TYR A 203 -13.21 -37.81 15.04
C TYR A 203 -14.12 -37.08 16.03
N LEU A 204 -14.01 -35.75 16.13
CA LEU A 204 -14.87 -34.91 16.96
C LEU A 204 -16.34 -34.99 16.53
N GLU A 205 -16.62 -35.04 15.23
CA GLU A 205 -17.98 -35.23 14.72
C GLU A 205 -18.60 -36.57 15.18
N GLY A 206 -17.79 -37.62 15.29
CA GLY A 206 -18.23 -38.93 15.78
C GLY A 206 -18.53 -38.95 17.28
N ILE A 207 -17.71 -38.26 18.09
CA ILE A 207 -17.87 -38.20 19.55
C ILE A 207 -18.99 -37.26 19.97
N TYR A 208 -19.10 -36.11 19.30
CA TYR A 208 -20.04 -35.05 19.64
C TYR A 208 -20.98 -34.75 18.46
N PRO A 209 -21.92 -35.65 18.15
CA PRO A 209 -22.85 -35.47 17.04
C PRO A 209 -23.99 -34.49 17.35
N ASP A 210 -24.04 -33.95 18.56
CA ASP A 210 -25.11 -33.09 19.03
C ASP A 210 -25.08 -31.70 18.36
N ILE A 211 -26.24 -31.05 18.33
CA ILE A 211 -26.42 -29.72 17.71
C ILE A 211 -25.48 -28.67 18.33
N THR A 212 -25.18 -28.76 19.63
CA THR A 212 -24.30 -27.79 20.31
C THR A 212 -22.88 -27.88 19.79
N SER A 213 -22.39 -29.10 19.61
CA SER A 213 -21.03 -29.35 19.11
C SER A 213 -20.89 -29.03 17.62
N GLN A 214 -21.93 -29.28 16.82
CA GLN A 214 -21.99 -28.81 15.43
C GLN A 214 -21.98 -27.28 15.34
N GLN A 215 -22.70 -26.59 16.23
CA GLN A 215 -22.66 -25.13 16.33
C GLN A 215 -21.27 -24.60 16.72
N ILE A 216 -20.56 -25.29 17.63
CA ILE A 216 -19.18 -24.96 18.01
C ILE A 216 -18.24 -25.07 16.80
N LEU A 217 -18.30 -26.19 16.07
CA LEU A 217 -17.48 -26.39 14.87
C LEU A 217 -17.76 -25.33 13.81
N PHE A 218 -19.02 -24.97 13.60
CA PHE A 218 -19.39 -23.85 12.73
C PHE A 218 -18.80 -22.53 13.20
N ASP A 219 -18.99 -22.14 14.46
CA ASP A 219 -18.49 -20.85 15.00
C ASP A 219 -16.96 -20.74 14.95
N VAL A 220 -16.25 -21.83 15.24
CA VAL A 220 -14.79 -21.90 15.08
C VAL A 220 -14.39 -21.69 13.62
N THR A 221 -15.09 -22.37 12.70
CA THR A 221 -14.82 -22.27 11.26
C THR A 221 -15.02 -20.84 10.74
N ILE A 222 -16.09 -20.16 11.21
CA ILE A 222 -16.33 -18.74 10.93
C ILE A 222 -15.18 -17.88 11.45
N ASN A 223 -14.70 -18.15 12.66
CA ASN A 223 -13.60 -17.39 13.26
C ASN A 223 -12.25 -17.59 12.52
N ASP A 224 -11.98 -18.81 12.05
CA ASP A 224 -10.77 -19.17 11.30
C ASP A 224 -10.83 -18.72 9.82
N LYS A 225 -12.02 -18.34 9.33
CA LYS A 225 -12.28 -17.94 7.94
C LYS A 225 -12.07 -19.07 6.93
N ASN A 226 -12.30 -20.32 7.34
CA ASN A 226 -12.16 -21.49 6.47
C ASN A 226 -13.42 -21.69 5.61
N VAL A 227 -13.32 -21.34 4.33
CA VAL A 227 -14.43 -21.30 3.37
C VAL A 227 -15.09 -22.67 3.16
N ASP A 228 -14.30 -23.73 3.01
CA ASP A 228 -14.84 -25.05 2.64
C ASP A 228 -15.60 -25.69 3.80
N LEU A 229 -15.00 -25.67 5.00
CA LEU A 229 -15.67 -26.15 6.21
C LEU A 229 -16.89 -25.28 6.53
N ALA A 230 -16.87 -23.97 6.25
CA ALA A 230 -18.00 -23.10 6.57
C ALA A 230 -19.24 -23.50 5.78
N LYS A 231 -19.08 -23.77 4.47
CA LYS A 231 -20.17 -24.25 3.61
C LYS A 231 -20.69 -25.61 4.07
N GLU A 232 -19.81 -26.50 4.51
CA GLU A 232 -20.17 -27.83 5.00
C GLU A 232 -20.98 -27.75 6.31
N TYR A 233 -20.45 -27.07 7.33
CA TYR A 233 -21.09 -26.98 8.64
C TYR A 233 -22.33 -26.10 8.65
N PHE A 234 -22.47 -25.18 7.70
CA PHE A 234 -23.68 -24.38 7.57
C PHE A 234 -24.95 -25.22 7.39
N PHE A 235 -24.88 -26.36 6.71
CA PHE A 235 -26.03 -27.29 6.60
C PHE A 235 -26.23 -28.20 7.80
N LYS A 236 -25.23 -28.28 8.69
CA LYS A 236 -25.29 -29.07 9.93
C LYS A 236 -25.87 -28.25 11.09
N VAL A 237 -25.84 -26.93 11.01
CA VAL A 237 -26.43 -26.03 12.02
C VAL A 237 -27.81 -25.54 11.62
N GLU A 238 -28.59 -25.06 12.59
CA GLU A 238 -29.86 -24.40 12.31
C GLU A 238 -29.61 -23.15 11.45
N PRO A 239 -30.32 -22.97 10.31
CA PRO A 239 -30.18 -21.81 9.43
C PRO A 239 -30.86 -20.56 10.01
N SER A 240 -30.54 -20.23 11.25
CA SER A 240 -31.03 -19.04 11.95
C SER A 240 -30.47 -17.77 11.31
N THR A 241 -31.18 -16.65 11.49
CA THR A 241 -30.72 -15.32 11.04
C THR A 241 -29.32 -15.01 11.55
N GLU A 242 -28.97 -15.46 12.76
CA GLU A 242 -27.64 -15.25 13.34
C GLU A 242 -26.55 -16.06 12.63
N ASN A 243 -26.81 -17.33 12.32
CA ASN A 243 -25.83 -18.15 11.59
C ASN A 243 -25.64 -17.67 10.15
N VAL A 244 -26.71 -17.20 9.49
CA VAL A 244 -26.61 -16.54 8.17
C VAL A 244 -25.79 -15.25 8.27
N ARG A 245 -26.00 -14.44 9.30
CA ARG A 245 -25.23 -13.20 9.53
C ARG A 245 -23.75 -13.50 9.75
N LYS A 246 -23.40 -14.53 10.53
CA LYS A 246 -22.02 -14.95 10.78
C LYS A 246 -21.27 -15.35 9.50
N ILE A 247 -21.86 -16.22 8.68
CA ILE A 247 -21.23 -16.65 7.42
C ILE A 247 -21.16 -15.51 6.39
N THR A 248 -22.16 -14.63 6.36
CA THR A 248 -22.17 -13.45 5.49
C THR A 248 -21.10 -12.44 5.90
N ALA A 249 -20.96 -12.14 7.19
CA ALA A 249 -19.89 -11.28 7.71
C ALA A 249 -18.50 -11.84 7.40
N MET A 250 -18.30 -13.16 7.57
CA MET A 250 -17.06 -13.82 7.17
C MET A 250 -16.78 -13.67 5.67
N ALA A 251 -17.80 -13.80 4.81
CA ALA A 251 -17.64 -13.61 3.37
C ALA A 251 -17.09 -12.22 3.04
N TYR A 252 -17.63 -11.18 3.68
CA TYR A 252 -17.21 -9.79 3.46
C TYR A 252 -15.82 -9.52 4.01
N GLU A 253 -15.52 -9.96 5.24
CA GLU A 253 -14.21 -9.77 5.85
C GLU A 253 -13.08 -10.51 5.13
N SER A 254 -13.37 -11.67 4.53
CA SER A 254 -12.40 -12.46 3.76
C SER A 254 -12.36 -12.10 2.28
N GLY A 255 -13.35 -11.34 1.80
CA GLY A 255 -13.57 -11.06 0.39
C GLY A 255 -13.88 -12.31 -0.43
N SER A 256 -14.55 -13.31 0.16
CA SER A 256 -14.81 -14.61 -0.47
C SER A 256 -16.06 -14.60 -1.34
N VAL A 257 -15.85 -14.55 -2.65
CA VAL A 257 -16.93 -14.66 -3.67
C VAL A 257 -17.58 -16.04 -3.67
N ASP A 258 -16.86 -17.09 -3.29
CA ASP A 258 -17.37 -18.46 -3.24
C ASP A 258 -18.49 -18.60 -2.18
N ILE A 259 -18.34 -17.94 -1.03
CA ILE A 259 -19.38 -17.92 0.01
C ILE A 259 -20.57 -17.11 -0.47
N ILE A 260 -20.34 -16.00 -1.16
CA ILE A 260 -21.44 -15.20 -1.72
C ILE A 260 -22.24 -16.02 -2.74
N ARG A 261 -21.57 -16.73 -3.66
CA ARG A 261 -22.22 -17.68 -4.60
C ARG A 261 -22.98 -18.78 -3.85
N PHE A 262 -22.37 -19.34 -2.81
CA PHE A 262 -23.02 -20.34 -1.96
C PHE A 262 -24.32 -19.80 -1.33
N LEU A 263 -24.29 -18.60 -0.75
CA LEU A 263 -25.46 -17.96 -0.15
C LEU A 263 -26.53 -17.61 -1.21
N LEU A 264 -26.12 -17.09 -2.38
CA LEU A 264 -27.01 -16.82 -3.51
C LEU A 264 -27.73 -18.06 -4.03
N ASN A 265 -27.08 -19.22 -4.00
CA ASN A 265 -27.66 -20.48 -4.45
C ASN A 265 -28.63 -21.09 -3.44
N ASN A 266 -28.50 -20.73 -2.15
CA ASN A 266 -29.34 -21.24 -1.07
C ASN A 266 -30.38 -20.22 -0.55
N CYS A 267 -30.48 -19.05 -1.19
CA CYS A 267 -31.35 -17.93 -0.78
C CYS A 267 -32.80 -18.28 -0.48
N ASN A 268 -33.42 -19.19 -1.24
CA ASN A 268 -34.84 -19.54 -1.07
C ASN A 268 -35.15 -20.20 0.28
N ASN A 269 -34.13 -20.73 0.97
CA ASN A 269 -34.25 -21.41 2.25
C ASN A 269 -33.69 -20.60 3.42
N LEU A 270 -33.15 -19.41 3.15
CA LEU A 270 -32.42 -18.59 4.12
C LEU A 270 -33.08 -17.22 4.24
N ASP A 271 -33.57 -16.89 5.43
CA ASP A 271 -34.23 -15.61 5.71
C ASP A 271 -33.24 -14.42 5.74
N GLY A 272 -31.95 -14.66 5.49
CA GLY A 272 -30.91 -13.64 5.46
C GLY A 272 -30.73 -13.05 4.07
N LYS A 273 -30.93 -11.74 3.97
CA LYS A 273 -30.73 -10.97 2.73
C LYS A 273 -29.26 -10.58 2.62
N LEU A 274 -28.65 -10.85 1.47
CA LEU A 274 -27.41 -10.18 1.07
C LEU A 274 -27.68 -8.67 1.01
N ASP A 275 -26.66 -7.87 1.32
CA ASP A 275 -26.70 -6.41 1.27
C ASP A 275 -25.72 -5.88 0.22
N GLU A 276 -25.54 -4.57 0.16
CA GLU A 276 -24.62 -3.91 -0.78
C GLU A 276 -23.16 -4.40 -0.67
N ASN A 277 -22.74 -4.94 0.49
CA ASN A 277 -21.36 -5.42 0.69
C ASN A 277 -21.07 -6.67 -0.14
N ALA A 278 -22.09 -7.46 -0.49
CA ALA A 278 -21.93 -8.59 -1.40
C ALA A 278 -21.50 -8.10 -2.79
N ILE A 279 -22.15 -7.05 -3.30
CA ILE A 279 -21.79 -6.40 -4.57
C ILE A 279 -20.38 -5.82 -4.46
N LYS A 280 -20.10 -5.00 -3.45
CA LYS A 280 -18.76 -4.40 -3.25
C LYS A 280 -17.64 -5.45 -3.20
N THR A 281 -17.89 -6.59 -2.56
CA THR A 281 -16.94 -7.71 -2.50
C THR A 281 -16.69 -8.31 -3.88
N ALA A 282 -17.74 -8.53 -4.68
CA ALA A 282 -17.62 -9.02 -6.05
C ALA A 282 -16.86 -8.03 -6.97
N ILE A 283 -17.11 -6.72 -6.81
CA ILE A 283 -16.40 -5.64 -7.53
C ILE A 283 -14.90 -5.67 -7.21
N LYS A 284 -14.53 -5.74 -5.92
CA LYS A 284 -13.11 -5.83 -5.49
C LYS A 284 -12.38 -7.02 -6.06
N LYS A 285 -13.10 -8.12 -6.32
CA LYS A 285 -12.57 -9.34 -6.96
C LYS A 285 -12.69 -9.34 -8.49
N LYS A 286 -13.25 -8.29 -9.08
CA LYS A 286 -13.50 -8.15 -10.53
C LYS A 286 -14.36 -9.27 -11.12
N ASP A 287 -15.31 -9.79 -10.32
CA ASP A 287 -16.22 -10.86 -10.72
C ASP A 287 -17.53 -10.27 -11.28
N TYR A 288 -17.52 -9.95 -12.57
CA TYR A 288 -18.66 -9.34 -13.28
C TYR A 288 -19.92 -10.21 -13.24
N GLU A 289 -19.74 -11.53 -13.42
CA GLU A 289 -20.84 -12.49 -13.47
C GLU A 289 -21.56 -12.56 -12.12
N LEU A 290 -20.80 -12.57 -11.03
CA LEU A 290 -21.36 -12.54 -9.68
C LEU A 290 -22.11 -11.23 -9.41
N VAL A 291 -21.58 -10.08 -9.83
CA VAL A 291 -22.29 -8.79 -9.70
C VAL A 291 -23.64 -8.87 -10.44
N GLN A 292 -23.66 -9.38 -11.67
CA GLN A 292 -24.89 -9.54 -12.46
C GLN A 292 -25.90 -10.49 -11.79
N GLU A 293 -25.43 -11.63 -11.27
CA GLU A 293 -26.25 -12.58 -10.53
C GLU A 293 -26.89 -11.96 -9.28
N ILE A 294 -26.12 -11.18 -8.50
CA ILE A 294 -26.62 -10.48 -7.30
C ILE A 294 -27.68 -9.46 -7.68
N ILE A 295 -27.40 -8.59 -8.66
CA ILE A 295 -28.35 -7.56 -9.11
C ILE A 295 -29.67 -8.18 -9.58
N THR A 296 -29.60 -9.28 -10.31
CA THR A 296 -30.79 -9.97 -10.85
C THR A 296 -31.68 -10.55 -9.76
N LYS A 297 -31.09 -11.13 -8.70
CA LYS A 297 -31.84 -11.73 -7.59
C LYS A 297 -32.21 -10.74 -6.48
N TYR A 298 -31.40 -9.71 -6.28
CA TYR A 298 -31.46 -8.79 -5.15
C TYR A 298 -31.29 -7.34 -5.61
N SER A 299 -32.14 -6.86 -6.52
CA SER A 299 -32.05 -5.49 -7.06
C SER A 299 -31.99 -4.39 -5.99
N ASN A 300 -32.59 -4.62 -4.81
CA ASN A 300 -32.60 -3.68 -3.69
C ASN A 300 -31.23 -3.51 -2.99
N THR A 301 -30.21 -4.32 -3.32
CA THR A 301 -28.86 -4.18 -2.75
C THR A 301 -27.99 -3.20 -3.52
N VAL A 302 -28.44 -2.77 -4.71
CA VAL A 302 -27.73 -1.81 -5.52
C VAL A 302 -27.87 -0.42 -4.91
N SER A 303 -26.74 0.19 -4.57
CA SER A 303 -26.68 1.53 -3.99
C SER A 303 -25.68 2.42 -4.73
N ILE A 304 -25.72 3.73 -4.43
CA ILE A 304 -24.71 4.69 -4.90
C ILE A 304 -23.31 4.25 -4.45
N SER A 305 -23.18 3.73 -3.23
CA SER A 305 -21.91 3.26 -2.71
C SER A 305 -21.36 2.04 -3.46
N CYS A 306 -22.21 1.18 -4.02
CA CYS A 306 -21.76 0.13 -4.95
C CYS A 306 -21.17 0.72 -6.23
N LEU A 307 -21.79 1.77 -6.78
CA LEU A 307 -21.29 2.44 -7.98
C LEU A 307 -19.96 3.15 -7.71
N GLU A 308 -19.83 3.82 -6.57
CA GLU A 308 -18.56 4.45 -6.17
C GLU A 308 -17.42 3.43 -6.08
N GLU A 309 -17.66 2.26 -5.49
CA GLU A 309 -16.65 1.18 -5.46
C GLU A 309 -16.25 0.70 -6.87
N ALA A 310 -17.19 0.67 -7.83
CA ALA A 310 -16.89 0.35 -9.23
C ALA A 310 -16.05 1.45 -9.91
N VAL A 311 -16.33 2.71 -9.60
CA VAL A 311 -15.58 3.89 -10.07
C VAL A 311 -14.16 3.89 -9.49
N GLU A 312 -14.00 3.62 -8.20
CA GLU A 312 -12.70 3.47 -7.55
C GLU A 312 -11.89 2.31 -8.15
N SER A 313 -12.57 1.20 -8.46
CA SER A 313 -11.98 0.04 -9.12
C SER A 313 -11.68 0.22 -10.61
N ARG A 314 -12.11 1.35 -11.21
CA ARG A 314 -11.97 1.70 -12.64
C ARG A 314 -12.57 0.65 -13.58
N ASP A 315 -13.66 0.01 -13.17
CA ASP A 315 -14.35 -1.01 -13.97
C ASP A 315 -15.59 -0.42 -14.65
N VAL A 316 -15.39 0.13 -15.85
CA VAL A 316 -16.45 0.76 -16.66
C VAL A 316 -17.58 -0.21 -17.00
N LYS A 317 -17.29 -1.52 -17.12
CA LYS A 317 -18.31 -2.52 -17.45
C LYS A 317 -19.25 -2.75 -16.26
N ILE A 318 -18.69 -2.88 -15.07
CA ILE A 318 -19.46 -2.99 -13.82
C ILE A 318 -20.19 -1.67 -13.55
N GLY A 319 -19.52 -0.52 -13.72
CA GLY A 319 -20.16 0.79 -13.56
C GLY A 319 -21.40 0.94 -14.44
N LYS A 320 -21.30 0.51 -15.71
CA LYS A 320 -22.45 0.51 -16.64
C LYS A 320 -23.58 -0.38 -16.15
N LEU A 321 -23.26 -1.59 -15.69
CA LEU A 321 -24.25 -2.54 -15.16
C LEU A 321 -25.00 -1.98 -13.94
N LEU A 322 -24.30 -1.29 -13.04
CA LEU A 322 -24.91 -0.66 -11.86
C LEU A 322 -25.79 0.54 -12.22
N ILE A 323 -25.38 1.34 -13.21
CA ILE A 323 -26.21 2.45 -13.74
C ILE A 323 -27.49 1.90 -14.39
N GLU A 324 -27.38 0.84 -15.19
CA GLU A 324 -28.54 0.16 -15.80
C GLU A 324 -29.48 -0.44 -14.75
N ALA A 325 -28.98 -0.78 -13.55
CA ALA A 325 -29.78 -1.22 -12.42
C ALA A 325 -30.55 -0.10 -11.71
N GLY A 326 -30.38 1.17 -12.13
CA GLY A 326 -31.19 2.31 -11.69
C GLY A 326 -30.61 3.11 -10.52
N VAL A 327 -29.29 3.14 -10.34
CA VAL A 327 -28.63 4.01 -9.33
C VAL A 327 -28.95 5.48 -9.61
N ASP A 328 -29.32 6.23 -8.58
CA ASP A 328 -29.58 7.66 -8.68
C ASP A 328 -28.27 8.47 -8.72
N LEU A 329 -27.87 8.86 -9.93
CA LEU A 329 -26.66 9.66 -10.20
C LEU A 329 -26.82 11.16 -9.85
N LYS A 330 -28.02 11.60 -9.48
CA LYS A 330 -28.30 13.00 -9.14
C LYS A 330 -28.22 13.26 -7.64
N SER A 331 -28.00 12.22 -6.84
CA SER A 331 -27.76 12.37 -5.42
C SER A 331 -26.52 13.24 -5.19
N ILE A 332 -26.65 14.20 -4.28
CA ILE A 332 -25.56 15.08 -3.84
C ILE A 332 -24.46 14.25 -3.13
N GLU A 333 -24.80 13.08 -2.60
CA GLU A 333 -23.83 12.19 -1.96
C GLU A 333 -22.90 11.49 -2.97
N PHE A 334 -23.25 11.47 -4.27
CA PHE A 334 -22.50 10.72 -5.27
C PHE A 334 -21.20 11.44 -5.68
N LYS A 335 -20.06 10.84 -5.32
CA LYS A 335 -18.73 11.41 -5.59
C LYS A 335 -18.04 10.85 -6.84
N GLY A 336 -18.74 10.03 -7.64
CA GLY A 336 -18.13 9.30 -8.76
C GLY A 336 -17.51 10.20 -9.83
N ILE A 337 -18.02 11.42 -10.05
CA ILE A 337 -17.40 12.40 -10.95
C ILE A 337 -16.00 12.80 -10.44
N ASN A 338 -15.87 13.18 -9.17
CA ASN A 338 -14.60 13.55 -8.55
C ASN A 338 -13.61 12.39 -8.57
N ILE A 339 -14.05 11.20 -8.19
CA ILE A 339 -13.21 9.99 -8.18
C ILE A 339 -12.71 9.68 -9.60
N SER A 340 -13.55 9.82 -10.63
CA SER A 340 -13.16 9.62 -12.03
C SER A 340 -12.11 10.64 -12.49
N ILE A 341 -12.23 11.90 -12.07
CA ILE A 341 -11.26 12.98 -12.35
C ILE A 341 -9.92 12.67 -11.69
N GLU A 342 -9.92 12.34 -10.39
CA GLU A 342 -8.69 12.00 -9.65
C GLU A 342 -8.00 10.75 -10.23
N ASN A 343 -8.78 9.76 -10.64
CA ASN A 343 -8.28 8.55 -11.29
C ASN A 343 -7.83 8.77 -12.74
N LYS A 344 -8.09 9.94 -13.33
CA LYS A 344 -7.84 10.27 -14.74
C LYS A 344 -8.54 9.29 -15.70
N ASP A 345 -9.72 8.81 -15.30
CA ASP A 345 -10.53 7.81 -16.03
C ASP A 345 -11.56 8.51 -16.92
N MET A 346 -11.19 8.73 -18.18
CA MET A 346 -12.01 9.40 -19.18
C MET A 346 -13.26 8.60 -19.56
N ASP A 347 -13.17 7.27 -19.58
CA ASP A 347 -14.27 6.41 -20.03
C ASP A 347 -15.34 6.29 -18.94
N MET A 348 -14.93 6.14 -17.67
CA MET A 348 -15.86 6.18 -16.54
C MET A 348 -16.52 7.56 -16.41
N LEU A 349 -15.74 8.64 -16.53
CA LEU A 349 -16.29 10.00 -16.48
C LEU A 349 -17.34 10.22 -17.57
N ARG A 350 -17.06 9.77 -18.79
CA ARG A 350 -18.01 9.84 -19.91
C ARG A 350 -19.28 9.06 -19.63
N LEU A 351 -19.14 7.81 -19.17
CA LEU A 351 -20.28 6.97 -18.83
C LEU A 351 -21.19 7.64 -17.80
N LEU A 352 -20.63 8.22 -16.74
CA LEU A 352 -21.41 8.89 -15.69
C LEU A 352 -22.15 10.12 -16.23
N LEU A 353 -21.47 10.98 -16.99
CA LEU A 353 -22.05 12.19 -17.55
C LEU A 353 -23.14 11.89 -18.59
N GLU A 354 -22.91 10.91 -19.48
CA GLU A 354 -23.90 10.48 -20.48
C GLU A 354 -25.19 9.93 -19.84
N ASN A 355 -25.10 9.39 -18.62
CA ASN A 355 -26.25 8.90 -17.85
C ASN A 355 -26.85 9.95 -16.90
N GLY A 356 -26.42 11.21 -17.00
CA GLY A 356 -27.05 12.34 -16.31
C GLY A 356 -26.61 12.52 -14.86
N ALA A 357 -25.39 12.07 -14.51
CA ALA A 357 -24.78 12.43 -13.24
C ALA A 357 -24.68 13.95 -13.07
N SER A 358 -25.08 14.44 -11.90
CA SER A 358 -24.97 15.87 -11.60
C SER A 358 -23.51 16.27 -11.52
N VAL A 359 -23.20 17.44 -12.08
CA VAL A 359 -21.84 17.99 -12.05
C VAL A 359 -21.78 19.14 -11.05
N GLU A 360 -22.13 18.82 -9.80
CA GLU A 360 -21.92 19.71 -8.66
C GLU A 360 -20.57 19.35 -8.05
N LEU A 361 -19.56 20.14 -8.38
CA LEU A 361 -18.23 19.95 -7.84
C LEU A 361 -18.14 20.69 -6.51
N ASP A 362 -18.26 19.95 -5.41
CA ASP A 362 -18.04 20.48 -4.05
C ASP A 362 -16.64 21.10 -3.87
N ASP A 363 -15.69 20.71 -4.72
CA ASP A 363 -14.29 21.08 -4.60
C ASP A 363 -13.69 21.55 -5.94
N GLN A 364 -13.58 22.86 -6.09
CA GLN A 364 -12.86 23.52 -7.18
C GLN A 364 -11.41 23.00 -7.32
N SER A 365 -10.81 22.47 -6.25
CA SER A 365 -9.45 21.94 -6.25
C SER A 365 -9.27 20.74 -7.19
N GLY A 366 -10.31 19.92 -7.40
CA GLY A 366 -10.26 18.77 -8.30
C GLY A 366 -10.13 19.17 -9.77
N ILE A 367 -10.82 20.24 -10.17
CA ILE A 367 -10.69 20.82 -11.51
C ILE A 367 -9.35 21.53 -11.65
N GLU A 368 -8.89 22.21 -10.61
CA GLU A 368 -7.61 22.91 -10.63
C GLU A 368 -6.43 21.97 -10.92
N LYS A 369 -6.49 20.74 -10.40
CA LYS A 369 -5.52 19.68 -10.74
C LYS A 369 -5.49 19.32 -12.23
N LEU A 370 -6.61 19.47 -12.96
CA LEU A 370 -6.62 19.27 -14.42
C LEU A 370 -5.89 20.40 -15.17
N TYR A 371 -5.76 21.59 -14.56
CA TYR A 371 -5.00 22.71 -15.13
C TYR A 371 -3.49 22.55 -14.93
N SER A 372 -3.02 21.79 -13.94
CA SER A 372 -1.60 21.61 -13.67
C SER A 372 -1.10 20.28 -14.23
N ILE A 373 -0.21 20.34 -15.20
CA ILE A 373 0.62 19.17 -15.56
C ILE A 373 1.93 19.33 -14.83
N GLU A 374 2.12 18.49 -13.84
CA GLU A 374 3.35 18.51 -13.06
C GLU A 374 4.47 17.77 -13.79
N ASN A 375 5.70 18.25 -13.64
CA ASN A 375 6.86 17.65 -14.29
C ASN A 375 7.10 16.20 -13.85
N HIS A 376 6.65 15.81 -12.66
CA HIS A 376 6.76 14.43 -12.20
C HIS A 376 5.90 13.47 -13.05
N GLU A 377 4.70 13.89 -13.49
CA GLU A 377 3.86 13.10 -14.38
C GLU A 377 4.49 12.95 -15.76
N VAL A 378 5.08 14.03 -16.29
CA VAL A 378 5.80 14.00 -17.56
C VAL A 378 6.99 13.05 -17.46
N ALA A 379 7.74 13.10 -16.35
CA ALA A 379 8.84 12.19 -16.10
C ALA A 379 8.39 10.73 -15.98
N GLU A 380 7.33 10.42 -15.24
CA GLU A 380 6.77 9.06 -15.17
C GLU A 380 6.40 8.54 -16.56
N ARG A 381 5.72 9.37 -17.36
CA ARG A 381 5.33 8.98 -18.72
C ARG A 381 6.53 8.77 -19.64
N LEU A 382 7.56 9.63 -19.53
CA LEU A 382 8.83 9.43 -20.23
C LEU A 382 9.51 8.10 -19.87
N LEU A 383 9.41 7.68 -18.60
CA LEU A 383 9.96 6.41 -18.14
C LEU A 383 9.19 5.19 -18.68
N GLU A 384 7.88 5.32 -18.91
CA GLU A 384 7.08 4.26 -19.54
C GLU A 384 7.46 4.03 -20.99
N PHE A 385 7.72 5.10 -21.76
CA PHE A 385 8.23 4.98 -23.13
C PHE A 385 9.53 4.17 -23.15
N PHE A 386 10.44 4.41 -22.20
CA PHE A 386 11.72 3.71 -22.11
C PHE A 386 11.60 2.22 -21.74
N ASN A 387 10.60 1.84 -20.92
CA ASN A 387 10.45 0.47 -20.44
C ASN A 387 9.85 -0.48 -21.49
N LYS A 388 9.00 0.00 -22.40
CA LYS A 388 8.34 -0.82 -23.42
C LYS A 388 9.31 -1.42 -24.47
N ASP A 389 10.48 -0.82 -24.67
CA ASP A 389 11.42 -1.24 -25.71
C ASP A 389 12.40 -2.34 -25.27
N LYS A 390 12.54 -2.61 -23.96
CA LYS A 390 13.42 -3.69 -23.48
C LYS A 390 12.91 -5.09 -23.85
N ASP A 391 11.60 -5.28 -23.94
CA ASP A 391 10.99 -6.60 -24.20
C ASP A 391 11.10 -7.06 -25.66
N LYS A 392 11.51 -6.19 -26.60
CA LYS A 392 11.72 -6.55 -28.01
C LYS A 392 13.15 -7.04 -28.33
N SER A 393 14.08 -7.02 -27.38
CA SER A 393 15.52 -7.22 -27.63
C SER A 393 16.05 -8.67 -27.51
N LYS A 394 15.19 -9.70 -27.60
CA LYS A 394 15.59 -11.13 -27.52
C LYS A 394 15.69 -11.83 -28.89
N THR A 395 16.60 -11.42 -29.77
CA THR A 395 17.11 -12.31 -30.85
C THR A 395 18.59 -12.03 -31.11
N LYS A 396 19.38 -13.12 -31.23
CA LYS A 396 20.86 -13.18 -31.16
C LYS A 396 21.59 -12.72 -32.44
N THR A 397 22.58 -11.84 -32.25
CA THR A 397 23.93 -11.67 -32.92
C THR A 397 24.02 -11.56 -34.47
N PRO A 398 25.08 -10.96 -35.09
CA PRO A 398 26.35 -10.43 -34.54
C PRO A 398 26.72 -8.98 -34.97
N GLU A 399 27.64 -8.39 -34.20
CA GLU A 399 28.61 -7.30 -34.48
C GLU A 399 28.33 -6.32 -35.63
N ILE A 400 27.84 -5.10 -35.33
CA ILE A 400 28.00 -3.91 -36.20
C ILE A 400 28.25 -2.63 -35.38
N GLN A 401 29.20 -1.84 -35.89
CA GLN A 401 29.75 -0.56 -35.41
C GLN A 401 28.79 0.65 -35.52
N VAL A 402 28.88 1.55 -34.54
CA VAL A 402 28.11 2.80 -34.42
C VAL A 402 28.64 3.88 -35.39
N LYS A 403 27.75 4.50 -36.17
CA LYS A 403 28.02 5.76 -36.89
C LYS A 403 27.81 6.95 -35.96
N VAL A 404 28.89 7.72 -35.75
CA VAL A 404 28.98 8.95 -34.96
C VAL A 404 28.11 10.06 -35.59
N GLY A 405 27.18 10.68 -34.82
CA GLY A 405 26.43 11.83 -35.34
C GLY A 405 25.34 12.50 -34.49
N THR A 406 24.73 11.88 -33.48
CA THR A 406 23.66 12.49 -32.68
C THR A 406 24.16 13.01 -31.33
N ARG A 407 24.35 14.33 -31.23
CA ARG A 407 24.93 15.08 -30.10
C ARG A 407 23.87 15.40 -29.02
N LEU A 408 24.22 15.35 -27.73
CA LEU A 408 23.33 15.83 -26.65
C LEU A 408 23.26 17.38 -26.64
N LYS A 409 22.05 17.94 -26.71
CA LYS A 409 21.73 19.34 -26.39
C LYS A 409 21.07 19.41 -25.02
N PHE A 410 21.22 20.51 -24.29
CA PHE A 410 20.40 20.76 -23.11
C PHE A 410 18.94 20.90 -23.58
N SER A 411 18.11 19.97 -23.14
CA SER A 411 16.79 19.69 -23.71
C SER A 411 15.72 19.84 -22.62
N LYS A 412 14.47 20.10 -22.99
CA LYS A 412 13.33 20.11 -22.06
C LYS A 412 13.23 18.82 -21.27
N THR A 413 13.65 17.70 -21.86
CA THR A 413 13.74 16.40 -21.18
C THR A 413 14.70 16.45 -19.98
N MET A 414 15.88 17.05 -20.14
CA MET A 414 16.87 17.16 -19.07
C MET A 414 16.38 18.11 -17.97
N LEU A 415 15.76 19.23 -18.35
CA LEU A 415 15.15 20.18 -17.40
C LEU A 415 14.06 19.52 -16.55
N CYS A 416 13.13 18.81 -17.19
CA CYS A 416 12.07 18.08 -16.50
C CYS A 416 12.62 17.11 -15.45
N LEU A 417 13.65 16.34 -15.80
CA LEU A 417 14.26 15.35 -14.90
C LEU A 417 15.04 16.01 -13.75
N ILE A 418 15.64 17.18 -13.99
CA ILE A 418 16.30 17.99 -12.96
C ILE A 418 15.27 18.60 -12.00
N GLU A 419 14.18 19.16 -12.53
CA GLU A 419 13.13 19.82 -11.75
C GLU A 419 12.40 18.84 -10.83
N VAL A 420 12.12 17.61 -11.29
CA VAL A 420 11.54 16.55 -10.43
C VAL A 420 12.45 16.21 -9.24
N ASN A 421 13.77 16.33 -9.40
CA ASN A 421 14.73 16.13 -8.31
C ASN A 421 14.75 17.32 -7.32
N HIS A 422 14.44 18.53 -7.79
CA HIS A 422 14.37 19.73 -6.96
C HIS A 422 13.05 19.88 -6.20
N ILE A 423 11.90 19.67 -6.84
CA ILE A 423 10.56 19.85 -6.24
C ILE A 423 10.37 18.96 -4.99
N PHE A 424 10.89 17.73 -5.01
CA PHE A 424 10.78 16.82 -3.87
C PHE A 424 11.71 17.16 -2.69
N ASN A 425 12.73 18.01 -2.88
CA ASN A 425 13.52 18.57 -1.76
C ASN A 425 12.79 19.72 -1.04
N ASP A 426 11.86 20.42 -1.70
CA ASP A 426 11.13 21.58 -1.15
C ASP A 426 9.79 21.21 -0.46
N LEU A 427 9.34 19.96 -0.52
CA LEU A 427 8.18 19.47 0.26
C LEU A 427 8.38 19.52 1.80
N CYS A 428 9.55 19.96 2.28
CA CYS A 428 9.78 20.29 3.68
C CYS A 428 9.30 21.69 4.10
N PHE A 429 8.91 22.61 3.20
CA PHE A 429 8.22 23.84 3.58
C PHE A 429 7.25 24.29 2.49
N GLY A 430 5.95 24.18 2.76
CA GLY A 430 4.88 24.59 1.85
C GLY A 430 4.94 26.07 1.47
N LEU A 431 5.55 26.36 0.31
CA LEU A 431 5.37 27.61 -0.41
C LEU A 431 5.10 27.29 -1.90
N PRO A 432 4.24 28.07 -2.57
CA PRO A 432 4.07 27.96 -4.01
C PRO A 432 5.40 28.25 -4.67
N THR A 433 5.89 27.33 -5.50
CA THR A 433 7.09 27.51 -6.32
C THR A 433 6.80 28.47 -7.48
N ASP A 434 6.56 29.73 -7.12
CA ASP A 434 6.81 30.85 -8.02
C ASP A 434 8.32 30.95 -8.27
N PHE A 435 8.67 31.34 -9.50
CA PHE A 435 9.96 31.27 -10.19
C PHE A 435 11.20 31.92 -9.51
N GLU A 436 11.21 32.19 -8.21
CA GLU A 436 12.42 32.60 -7.50
C GLU A 436 13.51 31.49 -7.42
N SER A 437 13.23 30.25 -7.86
CA SER A 437 14.21 29.14 -7.90
C SER A 437 15.16 29.15 -9.10
N PHE A 438 14.96 30.01 -10.11
CA PHE A 438 15.73 29.99 -11.37
C PHE A 438 17.25 30.13 -11.19
N GLY A 439 17.68 30.85 -10.14
CA GLY A 439 19.09 30.96 -9.76
C GLY A 439 19.71 29.63 -9.30
N ARG A 440 18.94 28.81 -8.55
CA ARG A 440 19.35 27.50 -8.05
C ARG A 440 19.40 26.46 -9.17
N ASP A 441 18.46 26.50 -10.12
CA ASP A 441 18.46 25.61 -11.30
C ASP A 441 19.65 25.87 -12.21
N ILE A 442 20.05 27.14 -12.39
CA ILE A 442 21.28 27.52 -13.10
C ILE A 442 22.53 27.03 -12.37
N ASP A 443 22.56 27.03 -11.04
CA ASP A 443 23.71 26.55 -10.24
C ASP A 443 23.81 25.03 -10.20
N LEU A 444 22.68 24.31 -10.05
CA LEU A 444 22.67 22.85 -10.21
C LEU A 444 23.04 22.48 -11.64
N PHE A 445 22.52 23.19 -12.64
CA PHE A 445 22.92 23.03 -14.04
C PHE A 445 24.43 23.26 -14.23
N LYS A 446 25.01 24.32 -13.63
CA LYS A 446 26.47 24.54 -13.65
C LYS A 446 27.22 23.35 -13.06
N ASN A 447 26.72 22.77 -11.97
CA ASN A 447 27.34 21.62 -11.31
C ASN A 447 27.22 20.36 -12.19
N ILE A 448 26.04 20.07 -12.74
CA ILE A 448 25.82 18.93 -13.65
C ILE A 448 26.67 19.08 -14.92
N MET A 449 26.75 20.27 -15.51
CA MET A 449 27.59 20.53 -16.68
C MET A 449 29.08 20.48 -16.36
N ALA A 450 29.51 20.95 -15.18
CA ALA A 450 30.90 20.81 -14.74
C ALA A 450 31.27 19.33 -14.57
N VAL A 451 30.34 18.52 -14.04
CA VAL A 451 30.48 17.06 -13.88
C VAL A 451 30.47 16.34 -15.23
N MET A 452 29.54 16.65 -16.13
CA MET A 452 29.43 16.08 -17.48
C MET A 452 30.60 16.46 -18.39
N ASN A 453 31.30 17.56 -18.12
CA ASN A 453 32.51 17.95 -18.88
C ASN A 453 33.81 17.30 -18.35
N SER A 454 33.74 16.50 -17.27
CA SER A 454 34.90 15.79 -16.72
C SER A 454 35.02 14.38 -17.32
N LYS A 455 36.13 14.05 -18.00
CA LYS A 455 36.29 12.83 -18.82
C LYS A 455 36.48 11.50 -18.07
N GLN A 456 35.82 11.20 -16.94
CA GLN A 456 36.15 9.98 -16.17
C GLN A 456 34.96 9.20 -15.59
N GLN A 457 35.13 7.87 -15.51
CA GLN A 457 34.30 6.87 -14.82
C GLN A 457 33.89 7.27 -13.37
N HIS A 458 34.58 8.23 -12.78
CA HIS A 458 34.22 8.88 -11.52
C HIS A 458 32.89 9.65 -11.55
N ILE A 459 32.26 9.87 -12.71
CA ILE A 459 30.97 10.57 -12.86
C ILE A 459 29.81 9.82 -12.21
N ILE A 460 29.68 8.50 -12.41
CA ILE A 460 28.60 7.70 -11.79
C ILE A 460 28.76 7.72 -10.27
N ASN A 461 29.99 7.59 -9.78
CA ASN A 461 30.29 7.63 -8.35
C ASN A 461 30.14 9.05 -7.77
N ALA A 462 30.45 10.11 -8.51
CA ALA A 462 30.28 11.50 -8.06
C ALA A 462 28.81 11.93 -8.07
N CYS A 463 28.03 11.54 -9.08
CA CYS A 463 26.57 11.69 -9.06
C CYS A 463 25.99 10.87 -7.91
N ALA A 464 26.36 9.59 -7.77
CA ALA A 464 25.93 8.77 -6.64
C ALA A 464 26.31 9.37 -5.28
N LEU A 465 27.52 9.91 -5.10
CA LEU A 465 27.96 10.59 -3.87
C LEU A 465 27.26 11.93 -3.61
N TYR A 466 27.02 12.73 -4.66
CA TYR A 466 26.33 14.01 -4.54
C TYR A 466 24.86 13.80 -4.17
N PHE A 467 24.23 12.76 -4.72
CA PHE A 467 22.84 12.38 -4.44
C PHE A 467 22.68 11.49 -3.20
N ASP A 468 23.67 10.68 -2.82
CA ASP A 468 23.69 9.92 -1.56
C ASP A 468 23.76 10.87 -0.34
N ASN A 469 24.41 12.02 -0.48
CA ASN A 469 24.41 13.07 0.53
C ASN A 469 23.04 13.76 0.68
N LEU A 470 22.16 13.70 -0.32
CA LEU A 470 20.78 14.20 -0.26
C LEU A 470 19.84 13.18 0.43
N SER A 471 20.19 11.89 0.44
CA SER A 471 19.39 10.81 1.05
C SER A 471 19.54 10.63 2.57
N ASN A 472 20.23 11.53 3.27
CA ASN A 472 20.51 11.41 4.71
C ASN A 472 19.44 12.05 5.64
N HIS A 473 18.24 12.36 5.13
CA HIS A 473 17.07 12.83 5.91
C HIS A 473 15.80 12.03 5.52
N PRO A 474 14.72 12.03 6.36
CA PRO A 474 13.87 10.87 6.68
C PRO A 474 12.86 10.46 5.57
N PRO A 475 12.05 9.39 5.80
CA PRO A 475 12.05 8.21 4.92
C PRO A 475 11.62 8.51 3.47
N ILE A 476 12.55 8.31 2.55
CA ILE A 476 12.39 8.40 1.10
C ILE A 476 11.27 7.46 0.60
N HIS A 477 10.29 7.97 -0.14
CA HIS A 477 9.25 7.15 -0.79
C HIS A 477 9.85 6.27 -1.91
N GLN A 478 9.33 5.05 -2.11
CA GLN A 478 9.83 4.09 -3.10
C GLN A 478 9.92 4.68 -4.54
N LEU A 479 9.02 5.61 -4.89
CA LEU A 479 9.02 6.34 -6.16
C LEU A 479 10.27 7.23 -6.34
N GLU A 480 10.73 7.91 -5.28
CA GLU A 480 11.93 8.76 -5.27
C GLU A 480 13.18 7.93 -5.57
N LYS A 481 13.28 6.75 -4.95
CA LYS A 481 14.39 5.81 -5.16
C LYS A 481 14.39 5.27 -6.60
N ASP A 482 13.22 5.08 -7.21
CA ASP A 482 13.10 4.54 -8.56
C ASP A 482 13.34 5.62 -9.64
N CYS A 483 12.88 6.86 -9.44
CA CYS A 483 13.25 8.02 -10.26
C CYS A 483 14.75 8.30 -10.17
N TYR A 484 15.33 8.28 -8.96
CA TYR A 484 16.78 8.43 -8.72
C TYR A 484 17.61 7.36 -9.44
N LYS A 485 17.29 6.08 -9.22
CA LYS A 485 17.99 4.97 -9.89
C LYS A 485 17.90 5.07 -11.41
N LYS A 486 16.77 5.54 -11.95
CA LYS A 486 16.57 5.71 -13.40
C LYS A 486 17.32 6.94 -13.93
N LEU A 487 17.35 8.06 -13.21
CA LEU A 487 18.15 9.24 -13.54
C LEU A 487 19.64 8.89 -13.60
N VAL A 488 20.16 8.20 -12.58
CA VAL A 488 21.56 7.73 -12.55
C VAL A 488 21.85 6.76 -13.70
N LYS A 489 20.90 5.90 -14.09
CA LYS A 489 21.02 5.04 -15.28
C LYS A 489 21.03 5.82 -16.58
N ILE A 490 20.20 6.86 -16.73
CA ILE A 490 20.15 7.72 -17.92
C ILE A 490 21.47 8.50 -18.03
N ILE A 491 21.93 9.12 -16.95
CA ILE A 491 23.22 9.81 -16.88
C ILE A 491 24.37 8.83 -17.16
N GLY A 492 24.33 7.65 -16.55
CA GLY A 492 25.30 6.56 -16.79
C GLY A 492 25.36 6.16 -18.27
N TYR A 493 24.21 5.95 -18.90
CA TYR A 493 24.12 5.64 -20.33
C TYR A 493 24.66 6.76 -21.22
N ILE A 494 24.37 8.02 -20.90
CA ILE A 494 24.86 9.20 -21.63
C ILE A 494 26.40 9.28 -21.56
N VAL A 495 26.97 8.99 -20.39
CA VAL A 495 28.42 9.01 -20.13
C VAL A 495 29.10 7.80 -20.79
N GLU A 496 28.58 6.60 -20.61
CA GLU A 496 29.12 5.33 -21.15
C GLU A 496 29.15 5.31 -22.67
N ASN A 497 28.16 5.92 -23.32
CA ASN A 497 28.09 6.01 -24.78
C ASN A 497 28.76 7.27 -25.36
N ASN A 498 29.48 8.02 -24.52
CA ASN A 498 30.29 9.19 -24.91
C ASN A 498 29.51 10.21 -25.77
N LEU A 499 28.22 10.41 -25.46
CA LEU A 499 27.34 11.34 -26.15
C LEU A 499 27.63 12.82 -25.83
N GLN A 500 28.75 13.08 -25.12
CA GLN A 500 29.25 14.40 -24.72
C GLN A 500 30.13 14.98 -25.84
N SER A 501 29.74 16.10 -26.45
CA SER A 501 30.61 16.77 -27.42
C SER A 501 31.58 17.73 -26.75
N THR A 502 32.88 17.53 -26.95
CA THR A 502 33.89 18.59 -26.81
C THR A 502 33.73 19.65 -27.91
N PHE A 503 33.89 20.91 -27.50
CA PHE A 503 33.60 22.20 -28.12
C PHE A 503 34.02 22.52 -29.57
N ASN A 504 34.57 21.60 -30.38
CA ASN A 504 35.25 21.97 -31.62
C ASN A 504 34.61 21.59 -32.97
N ASP A 505 33.67 20.66 -33.07
CA ASP A 505 33.26 20.18 -34.40
C ASP A 505 31.84 20.55 -34.82
N THR A 506 31.79 21.40 -35.85
CA THR A 506 30.84 21.49 -36.98
C THR A 506 29.39 21.94 -36.73
N GLU A 507 29.18 23.24 -36.98
CA GLU A 507 27.98 23.82 -37.62
C GLU A 507 27.96 23.40 -39.10
N TYR A 508 27.29 22.32 -39.49
CA TYR A 508 26.76 22.12 -40.85
C TYR A 508 25.93 20.83 -40.94
N TYR A 509 25.10 20.75 -41.99
CA TYR A 509 24.22 19.65 -42.43
C TYR A 509 22.74 19.78 -42.07
N GLU A 510 22.08 20.73 -42.73
CA GLU A 510 20.76 20.48 -43.30
C GLU A 510 20.88 19.56 -44.53
N THR A 511 19.89 18.68 -44.68
CA THR A 511 19.47 17.97 -45.90
C THR A 511 20.44 16.98 -46.56
N ASN A 512 20.18 15.68 -46.39
CA ASN A 512 19.83 14.82 -47.52
C ASN A 512 19.18 13.51 -47.05
N ALA A 513 18.04 13.20 -47.67
CA ALA A 513 17.20 12.04 -47.41
C ALA A 513 17.82 10.74 -47.94
N LEU A 514 17.70 9.64 -47.18
CA LEU A 514 16.95 8.42 -47.56
C LEU A 514 17.23 7.22 -46.63
N LYS A 515 16.13 6.77 -45.98
CA LYS A 515 15.71 5.38 -45.65
C LYS A 515 16.51 4.53 -44.65
N VAL A 516 15.95 4.47 -43.42
CA VAL A 516 15.50 3.28 -42.63
C VAL A 516 16.50 2.12 -42.47
N GLU A 517 16.81 1.58 -41.30
CA GLU A 517 16.57 1.84 -39.86
C GLU A 517 17.46 0.80 -39.13
N ASN A 518 17.89 1.09 -37.91
CA ASN A 518 18.09 0.11 -36.84
C ASN A 518 18.11 0.88 -35.51
N ASP A 519 16.98 0.81 -34.81
CA ASP A 519 16.51 1.69 -33.74
C ASP A 519 17.13 1.40 -32.37
N ILE A 520 17.80 2.40 -31.82
CA ILE A 520 17.91 2.61 -30.36
C ILE A 520 17.53 4.08 -30.12
N GLU A 521 16.26 4.31 -29.74
CA GLU A 521 15.71 5.65 -29.54
C GLU A 521 16.22 6.24 -28.20
N VAL A 522 17.05 7.27 -28.27
CA VAL A 522 17.52 8.02 -27.08
C VAL A 522 16.44 9.05 -26.73
N LEU A 523 16.03 9.10 -25.45
CA LEU A 523 15.10 10.11 -24.92
C LEU A 523 15.58 11.52 -25.30
N ASN A 524 14.73 12.28 -25.97
CA ASN A 524 15.02 13.60 -26.53
C ASN A 524 13.78 14.50 -26.43
N ASP A 525 13.90 15.77 -26.86
CA ASP A 525 12.81 16.75 -26.77
C ASP A 525 11.49 16.30 -27.42
N ARG A 526 11.56 15.46 -28.45
CA ARG A 526 10.35 14.89 -29.08
C ARG A 526 9.59 13.99 -28.12
N HIS A 527 10.30 13.20 -27.30
CA HIS A 527 9.68 12.33 -26.30
C HIS A 527 9.06 13.15 -25.17
N TYR A 528 9.72 14.24 -24.75
CA TYR A 528 9.16 15.17 -23.77
C TYR A 528 7.89 15.82 -24.30
N GLU A 529 7.94 16.35 -25.53
CA GLU A 529 6.77 16.97 -26.17
C GLU A 529 5.63 15.98 -26.37
N LEU A 530 5.93 14.71 -26.68
CA LEU A 530 4.93 13.65 -26.78
C LEU A 530 4.31 13.35 -25.41
N ALA A 531 5.13 13.13 -24.38
CA ALA A 531 4.65 12.85 -23.02
C ALA A 531 3.80 14.01 -22.47
N GLU A 532 4.31 15.24 -22.59
CA GLU A 532 3.59 16.46 -22.23
C GLU A 532 2.26 16.55 -23.01
N SER A 533 2.29 16.39 -24.34
CA SER A 533 1.09 16.49 -25.15
C SER A 533 0.04 15.42 -24.83
N GLU A 534 0.43 14.19 -24.51
CA GLU A 534 -0.51 13.13 -24.11
C GLU A 534 -1.23 13.50 -22.80
N LEU A 535 -0.49 13.99 -21.81
CA LEU A 535 -1.03 14.42 -20.53
C LEU A 535 -1.94 15.65 -20.69
N VAL A 536 -1.52 16.63 -21.50
CA VAL A 536 -2.34 17.81 -21.88
C VAL A 536 -3.64 17.36 -22.53
N ASN A 537 -3.56 16.51 -23.54
CA ASN A 537 -4.73 16.08 -24.30
C ASN A 537 -5.72 15.30 -23.42
N ARG A 538 -5.22 14.46 -22.50
CA ARG A 538 -6.06 13.75 -21.54
C ARG A 538 -6.77 14.74 -20.59
N ASN A 539 -6.01 15.59 -19.90
CA ASN A 539 -6.56 16.48 -18.88
C ASN A 539 -7.52 17.53 -19.50
N PHE A 540 -7.14 18.16 -20.61
CA PHE A 540 -8.00 19.10 -21.33
C PHE A 540 -9.18 18.40 -22.01
N GLY A 541 -9.03 17.13 -22.42
CA GLY A 541 -10.14 16.31 -22.90
C GLY A 541 -11.21 16.08 -21.84
N MET A 542 -10.80 15.75 -20.61
CA MET A 542 -11.72 15.63 -19.47
C MET A 542 -12.38 16.97 -19.16
N LEU A 543 -11.61 18.06 -19.13
CA LEU A 543 -12.11 19.41 -18.90
C LEU A 543 -13.14 19.83 -19.97
N LYS A 544 -12.85 19.56 -21.24
CA LYS A 544 -13.78 19.78 -22.34
C LYS A 544 -15.09 19.03 -22.15
N LEU A 545 -15.04 17.77 -21.76
CA LEU A 545 -16.24 16.99 -21.51
C LEU A 545 -17.06 17.61 -20.37
N LEU A 546 -16.41 17.96 -19.27
CA LEU A 546 -17.04 18.64 -18.13
C LEU A 546 -17.74 19.96 -18.53
N MET A 547 -17.10 20.79 -19.37
CA MET A 547 -17.69 22.01 -19.94
C MET A 547 -18.91 21.73 -20.83
N ASP A 548 -18.83 20.70 -21.68
CA ASP A 548 -19.90 20.35 -22.60
C ASP A 548 -21.16 19.87 -21.84
N TYR A 549 -21.00 19.42 -20.59
CA TYR A 549 -22.09 19.07 -19.65
C TYR A 549 -22.47 20.20 -18.67
N GLY A 550 -21.99 21.43 -18.91
CA GLY A 550 -22.53 22.63 -18.26
C GLY A 550 -21.78 23.13 -17.02
N ILE A 551 -20.59 22.61 -16.71
CA ILE A 551 -19.73 23.28 -15.71
C ILE A 551 -19.27 24.63 -16.24
N ASP A 552 -19.57 25.66 -15.47
CA ASP A 552 -18.95 26.97 -15.60
C ASP A 552 -17.61 26.97 -14.83
N ILE A 553 -16.50 26.90 -15.57
CA ILE A 553 -15.14 26.90 -15.02
C ILE A 553 -14.48 28.30 -14.99
N TYR A 554 -15.26 29.39 -15.08
CA TYR A 554 -14.72 30.76 -15.13
C TYR A 554 -13.99 31.23 -13.85
N SER A 555 -13.98 30.45 -12.76
CA SER A 555 -13.16 30.70 -11.56
C SER A 555 -11.64 30.53 -11.79
N GLY A 556 -11.23 29.81 -12.86
CA GLY A 556 -9.83 29.58 -13.25
C GLY A 556 -9.38 30.27 -14.54
N ASN A 557 -10.15 31.25 -15.05
CA ASN A 557 -10.05 31.84 -16.40
C ASN A 557 -8.63 32.09 -16.93
N SER A 558 -7.76 32.72 -16.14
CA SER A 558 -6.38 32.99 -16.56
C SER A 558 -5.47 31.75 -16.46
N LEU A 559 -5.73 30.85 -15.51
CA LEU A 559 -4.89 29.68 -15.25
C LEU A 559 -5.00 28.63 -16.37
N ILE A 560 -6.22 28.35 -16.84
CA ILE A 560 -6.46 27.44 -17.99
C ILE A 560 -5.70 27.91 -19.22
N LEU A 561 -5.81 29.21 -19.54
CA LEU A 561 -5.11 29.79 -20.67
C LEU A 561 -3.60 29.78 -20.47
N ARG A 562 -3.09 30.17 -19.30
CA ARG A 562 -1.66 30.10 -18.96
C ARG A 562 -1.12 28.69 -19.17
N THR A 563 -1.81 27.65 -18.69
CA THR A 563 -1.41 26.25 -18.94
C THR A 563 -1.44 25.91 -20.43
N ALA A 564 -2.51 26.25 -21.15
CA ALA A 564 -2.61 25.95 -22.58
C ALA A 564 -1.50 26.63 -23.41
N TYR A 565 -1.14 27.87 -23.06
CA TYR A 565 0.00 28.59 -23.63
C TYR A 565 1.33 27.95 -23.25
N LYS A 566 1.52 27.49 -22.00
CA LYS A 566 2.71 26.76 -21.56
C LYS A 566 2.93 25.48 -22.37
N ALA A 567 1.88 24.71 -22.61
CA ALA A 567 1.93 23.52 -23.48
C ALA A 567 2.10 23.87 -24.97
N GLY A 568 1.71 25.09 -25.37
CA GLY A 568 1.75 25.59 -26.74
C GLY A 568 0.83 24.85 -27.71
N GLY A 569 -0.29 24.31 -27.21
CA GLY A 569 -1.31 23.62 -28.00
C GLY A 569 -2.36 24.60 -28.52
N ILE A 570 -2.13 25.20 -29.70
CA ILE A 570 -3.01 26.24 -30.29
C ILE A 570 -4.48 25.81 -30.35
N GLY A 571 -4.78 24.56 -30.73
CA GLY A 571 -6.17 24.09 -30.80
C GLY A 571 -6.90 24.12 -29.45
N TRP A 572 -6.20 23.85 -28.34
CA TRP A 572 -6.77 23.97 -26.99
C TRP A 572 -6.93 25.43 -26.57
N ILE A 573 -5.96 26.28 -26.92
CA ILE A 573 -6.04 27.74 -26.68
C ILE A 573 -7.28 28.31 -27.37
N ASP A 574 -7.45 28.03 -28.66
CA ASP A 574 -8.61 28.48 -29.45
C ASP A 574 -9.92 27.96 -28.87
N TYR A 575 -9.95 26.69 -28.45
CA TYR A 575 -11.12 26.10 -27.82
C TYR A 575 -11.50 26.85 -26.53
N PHE A 576 -10.56 27.09 -25.61
CA PHE A 576 -10.86 27.78 -24.35
C PHE A 576 -11.24 29.26 -24.56
N ILE A 577 -10.58 29.95 -25.50
CA ILE A 577 -10.98 31.32 -25.90
C ILE A 577 -12.41 31.31 -26.46
N SER A 578 -12.77 30.33 -27.30
CA SER A 578 -14.13 30.20 -27.85
C SER A 578 -15.19 29.94 -26.79
N LYS A 579 -14.81 29.32 -25.67
CA LYS A 579 -15.67 29.09 -24.49
C LYS A 579 -15.67 30.28 -23.51
N GLY A 580 -14.99 31.38 -23.84
CA GLY A 580 -15.03 32.64 -23.09
C GLY A 580 -13.85 32.88 -22.16
N ALA A 581 -12.84 32.01 -22.11
CA ALA A 581 -11.65 32.21 -21.28
C ALA A 581 -10.87 33.44 -21.75
N LYS A 582 -10.42 34.27 -20.80
CA LYS A 582 -9.68 35.51 -21.04
C LYS A 582 -8.58 35.70 -20.00
N PHE A 583 -7.55 36.46 -20.39
CA PHE A 583 -6.54 36.97 -19.48
C PHE A 583 -7.06 38.18 -18.69
N ASN A 584 -6.49 38.42 -17.50
CA ASN A 584 -6.87 39.54 -16.63
C ASN A 584 -6.03 40.80 -16.93
N GLY A 585 -4.80 40.62 -17.42
CA GLY A 585 -3.91 41.68 -17.87
C GLY A 585 -3.28 41.41 -19.24
N GLU A 586 -2.81 42.48 -19.89
CA GLU A 586 -2.23 42.43 -21.25
C GLU A 586 -0.91 41.65 -21.35
N SER A 587 -0.23 41.42 -20.22
CA SER A 587 1.02 40.65 -20.13
C SER A 587 0.82 39.24 -19.56
N ASP A 588 -0.40 38.86 -19.18
CA ASP A 588 -0.68 37.52 -18.66
C ASP A 588 -0.50 36.47 -19.76
N GLY A 589 0.10 35.32 -19.43
CA GLY A 589 0.37 34.27 -20.41
C GLY A 589 1.64 34.49 -21.23
N PHE A 590 2.29 35.65 -21.12
CA PHE A 590 3.53 35.96 -21.86
C PHE A 590 4.65 34.97 -21.51
N GLU A 591 4.89 34.76 -20.21
CA GLU A 591 5.97 33.87 -19.78
C GLU A 591 5.67 32.43 -20.16
N GLU A 592 4.41 32.00 -20.05
CA GLU A 592 3.96 30.66 -20.42
C GLU A 592 4.11 30.42 -21.92
N ALA A 593 3.70 31.38 -22.77
CA ALA A 593 3.91 31.32 -24.20
C ALA A 593 5.40 31.21 -24.56
N CYS A 594 6.29 31.90 -23.83
CA CYS A 594 7.74 31.76 -24.00
C CYS A 594 8.26 30.40 -23.51
N ARG A 595 7.79 29.91 -22.36
CA ARG A 595 8.16 28.60 -21.78
C ARG A 595 7.73 27.42 -22.65
N SER A 596 6.70 27.58 -23.46
CA SER A 596 6.32 26.59 -24.48
C SER A 596 7.46 26.26 -25.45
N ASN A 597 8.45 27.14 -25.58
CA ASN A 597 9.54 27.06 -26.56
C ASN A 597 9.05 27.02 -28.02
N LYS A 598 7.78 27.37 -28.26
CA LYS A 598 7.15 27.37 -29.58
C LYS A 598 6.88 28.81 -29.98
N VAL A 599 7.64 29.36 -30.92
CA VAL A 599 7.47 30.75 -31.41
C VAL A 599 6.02 31.01 -31.85
N LYS A 600 5.38 30.03 -32.50
CA LYS A 600 3.97 30.08 -32.89
C LYS A 600 3.00 30.32 -31.72
N ALA A 601 3.30 29.84 -30.52
CA ALA A 601 2.47 30.09 -29.34
C ALA A 601 2.56 31.56 -28.90
N LEU A 602 3.76 32.15 -28.96
CA LEU A 602 3.96 33.58 -28.67
C LEU A 602 3.35 34.49 -29.75
N GLU A 603 3.50 34.14 -31.02
CA GLU A 603 2.83 34.84 -32.13
C GLU A 603 1.31 34.80 -31.98
N HIS A 604 0.77 33.62 -31.62
CA HIS A 604 -0.66 33.44 -31.37
C HIS A 604 -1.13 34.30 -30.18
N TRP A 605 -0.34 34.34 -29.11
CA TRP A 605 -0.62 35.15 -27.93
C TRP A 605 -0.72 36.65 -28.27
N ILE A 606 0.22 37.17 -29.06
CA ILE A 606 0.22 38.57 -29.53
C ILE A 606 -0.99 38.85 -30.42
N LYS A 607 -1.32 37.93 -31.34
CA LYS A 607 -2.49 38.05 -32.21
C LYS A 607 -3.80 38.19 -31.40
N ASN A 608 -3.84 37.63 -30.20
CA ASN A 608 -4.97 37.71 -29.28
C ASN A 608 -4.87 38.88 -28.28
N GLY A 609 -4.04 39.89 -28.56
CA GLY A 609 -3.96 41.13 -27.78
C GLY A 609 -2.88 41.14 -26.69
N GLY A 610 -2.04 40.11 -26.62
CA GLY A 610 -0.90 40.09 -25.71
C GLY A 610 0.16 41.13 -26.07
N VAL A 611 0.73 41.79 -25.05
CA VAL A 611 1.77 42.83 -25.21
C VAL A 611 3.11 42.34 -24.65
N VAL A 612 4.12 42.22 -25.51
CA VAL A 612 5.47 41.81 -25.08
C VAL A 612 6.05 42.84 -24.09
N PRO A 613 6.31 42.45 -22.82
CA PRO A 613 6.90 43.35 -21.85
C PRO A 613 8.34 43.70 -22.21
N LYS A 614 8.69 44.98 -22.16
CA LYS A 614 10.05 45.45 -22.48
C LYS A 614 11.01 45.42 -21.29
N ASN A 615 10.48 45.36 -20.06
CA ASN A 615 11.27 45.40 -18.83
C ASN A 615 12.13 44.13 -18.67
N PRO A 616 13.41 44.24 -18.27
CA PRO A 616 14.28 43.09 -18.05
C PRO A 616 13.89 42.22 -16.84
N LYS A 617 12.76 42.50 -16.15
CA LYS A 617 12.24 41.67 -15.06
C LYS A 617 11.86 40.26 -15.52
N TYR A 618 11.43 40.10 -16.77
CA TYR A 618 10.96 38.83 -17.33
C TYR A 618 12.12 37.99 -17.89
N GLU A 619 12.16 36.70 -17.54
CA GLU A 619 13.31 35.83 -17.82
C GLU A 619 13.22 35.10 -19.17
N CYS A 620 12.31 35.51 -20.05
CA CYS A 620 11.99 34.82 -21.31
C CYS A 620 13.20 34.72 -22.26
N ILE A 621 14.03 35.76 -22.34
CA ILE A 621 15.27 35.72 -23.13
C ILE A 621 16.28 34.74 -22.53
N ASN A 622 16.42 34.70 -21.21
CA ASN A 622 17.27 33.73 -20.54
C ASN A 622 16.81 32.29 -20.84
N MET A 623 15.49 32.03 -20.76
CA MET A 623 14.89 30.73 -21.10
C MET A 623 15.12 30.33 -22.56
N ALA A 624 14.88 31.24 -23.51
CA ALA A 624 15.11 30.99 -24.92
C ALA A 624 16.60 30.71 -25.22
N CYS A 625 17.51 31.43 -24.55
CA CYS A 625 18.94 31.17 -24.62
C CYS A 625 19.33 29.82 -24.01
N LEU A 626 18.71 29.44 -22.89
CA LEU A 626 18.92 28.17 -22.19
C LEU A 626 18.53 26.96 -23.06
N LEU A 627 17.36 27.04 -23.69
CA LEU A 627 16.83 26.03 -24.61
C LEU A 627 17.45 26.08 -26.00
N GLY A 628 18.34 27.05 -26.26
CA GLY A 628 18.99 27.23 -27.56
C GLY A 628 18.06 27.62 -28.70
N ASN A 629 16.89 28.19 -28.38
CA ASN A 629 15.89 28.60 -29.36
C ASN A 629 16.22 29.99 -29.91
N PHE A 630 17.05 30.00 -30.96
CA PHE A 630 17.47 31.23 -31.63
C PHE A 630 16.30 32.06 -32.16
N ASP A 631 15.28 31.41 -32.74
CA ASP A 631 14.16 32.11 -33.36
C ASP A 631 13.30 32.83 -32.30
N MET A 632 13.12 32.21 -31.12
CA MET A 632 12.49 32.88 -29.98
C MET A 632 13.33 34.07 -29.48
N VAL A 633 14.66 33.93 -29.37
CA VAL A 633 15.55 35.05 -28.99
C VAL A 633 15.43 36.19 -30.01
N LYS A 634 15.49 35.87 -31.30
CA LYS A 634 15.35 36.85 -32.38
C LYS A 634 14.03 37.60 -32.27
N PHE A 635 12.93 36.87 -32.13
CA PHE A 635 11.59 37.45 -32.02
C PHE A 635 11.46 38.40 -30.81
N LEU A 636 11.96 37.99 -29.64
CA LEU A 636 11.91 38.81 -28.42
C LEU A 636 12.74 40.10 -28.54
N VAL A 637 13.91 40.03 -29.16
CA VAL A 637 14.77 41.22 -29.40
C VAL A 637 14.12 42.16 -30.40
N GLU A 638 13.54 41.65 -31.49
CA GLU A 638 12.79 42.43 -32.48
C GLU A 638 11.53 43.08 -31.87
N SER A 639 10.97 42.48 -30.82
CA SER A 639 9.86 43.04 -30.02
C SER A 639 10.30 44.14 -29.03
N GLY A 640 11.60 44.42 -28.93
CA GLY A 640 12.14 45.54 -28.16
C GLY A 640 12.31 45.28 -26.66
N VAL A 641 12.58 44.02 -26.26
CA VAL A 641 12.96 43.67 -24.89
C VAL A 641 14.29 44.36 -24.52
N ASP A 642 14.36 44.91 -23.30
CA ASP A 642 15.57 45.56 -22.78
C ASP A 642 16.68 44.55 -22.44
N LEU A 643 17.85 44.76 -23.03
CA LEU A 643 19.05 43.93 -22.87
C LEU A 643 20.10 44.57 -21.94
N SER A 644 19.73 45.63 -21.21
CA SER A 644 20.63 46.40 -20.34
C SER A 644 21.09 45.64 -19.09
N ASN A 645 20.30 44.67 -18.62
CA ASN A 645 20.62 43.89 -17.42
C ASN A 645 21.47 42.65 -17.77
N PRO A 646 22.76 42.60 -17.42
CA PRO A 646 23.66 41.51 -17.78
C PRO A 646 23.33 40.16 -17.13
N GLU A 647 22.50 40.13 -16.09
CA GLU A 647 22.04 38.89 -15.46
C GLU A 647 20.80 38.29 -16.17
N ARG A 648 20.07 39.10 -16.95
CA ARG A 648 18.77 38.75 -17.53
C ARG A 648 18.66 38.87 -19.05
N ASN A 649 19.75 39.28 -19.71
CA ASN A 649 19.77 39.49 -21.16
C ASN A 649 20.25 38.28 -21.99
N GLY A 650 20.39 37.10 -21.39
CA GLY A 650 20.78 35.86 -22.07
C GLY A 650 22.24 35.74 -22.49
N VAL A 651 23.03 36.82 -22.50
CA VAL A 651 24.43 36.83 -22.98
C VAL A 651 25.29 35.81 -22.24
N ARG A 652 25.19 35.80 -20.90
CA ARG A 652 25.92 34.87 -20.04
C ARG A 652 25.56 33.40 -20.32
N ILE A 653 24.28 33.12 -20.58
CA ILE A 653 23.79 31.78 -20.86
C ILE A 653 24.26 31.34 -22.25
N ALA A 654 24.04 32.15 -23.28
CA ALA A 654 24.47 31.87 -24.64
C ALA A 654 25.99 31.66 -24.73
N CYS A 655 26.78 32.47 -24.00
CA CYS A 655 28.23 32.30 -23.91
C CYS A 655 28.63 30.98 -23.24
N ARG A 656 28.01 30.64 -22.10
CA ARG A 656 28.31 29.39 -21.37
C ARG A 656 27.92 28.13 -22.15
N LEU A 657 26.79 28.17 -22.83
CA LEU A 657 26.28 27.06 -23.65
C LEU A 657 26.91 27.00 -25.04
N GLY A 658 27.75 27.98 -25.40
CA GLY A 658 28.40 28.03 -26.71
C GLY A 658 27.42 28.30 -27.86
N HIS A 659 26.27 28.90 -27.60
CA HIS A 659 25.29 29.30 -28.60
C HIS A 659 25.79 30.53 -29.38
N LYS A 660 26.83 30.35 -30.21
CA LYS A 660 27.57 31.41 -30.90
C LYS A 660 26.68 32.33 -31.73
N LYS A 661 25.74 31.75 -32.51
CA LYS A 661 24.76 32.50 -33.31
C LYS A 661 23.90 33.42 -32.43
N THR A 662 23.37 32.88 -31.34
CA THR A 662 22.58 33.63 -30.34
C THR A 662 23.40 34.71 -29.65
N LEU A 663 24.61 34.38 -29.19
CA LEU A 663 25.53 35.32 -28.54
C LEU A 663 25.87 36.48 -29.47
N LYS A 664 26.27 36.18 -30.71
CA LYS A 664 26.57 37.20 -31.72
C LYS A 664 25.37 38.12 -31.92
N TYR A 665 24.19 37.55 -32.11
CA TYR A 665 22.96 38.32 -32.33
C TYR A 665 22.61 39.22 -31.12
N LEU A 666 22.78 38.74 -29.88
CA LEU A 666 22.56 39.58 -28.69
C LEU A 666 23.56 40.74 -28.60
N LEU A 667 24.84 40.50 -28.93
CA LEU A 667 25.88 41.54 -28.92
C LEU A 667 25.67 42.57 -30.03
N ASP A 668 25.29 42.13 -31.24
CA ASP A 668 24.93 43.00 -32.37
C ASP A 668 23.75 43.91 -32.02
N ASN A 669 22.87 43.47 -31.11
CA ASN A 669 21.75 44.23 -30.56
C ASN A 669 22.07 44.94 -29.22
N LYS A 670 23.36 45.22 -28.96
CA LYS A 670 23.83 46.05 -27.82
C LYS A 670 23.49 45.49 -26.43
N ALA A 671 23.35 44.17 -26.29
CA ALA A 671 23.20 43.57 -24.96
C ALA A 671 24.42 43.85 -24.07
N VAL A 672 24.18 44.28 -22.83
CA VAL A 672 25.26 44.62 -21.89
C VAL A 672 26.02 43.37 -21.45
N VAL A 673 27.35 43.42 -21.57
CA VAL A 673 28.25 42.36 -21.12
C VAL A 673 28.66 42.66 -19.68
N GLY A 674 28.11 41.91 -18.71
CA GLY A 674 28.52 42.01 -17.30
C GLY A 674 29.87 41.34 -17.01
N ASN A 675 30.17 41.11 -15.72
CA ASN A 675 31.34 40.33 -15.30
C ASN A 675 31.19 38.84 -15.70
N ILE A 676 31.41 38.52 -16.96
CA ILE A 676 31.51 37.14 -17.43
C ILE A 676 32.83 36.59 -16.88
N CYS A 677 32.76 35.63 -15.95
CA CYS A 677 33.95 34.92 -15.49
C CYS A 677 34.74 34.46 -16.72
N ARG A 678 36.03 34.80 -16.73
CA ARG A 678 37.01 34.77 -17.82
C ARG A 678 37.31 33.35 -18.34
N TYR A 679 36.30 32.56 -18.66
CA TYR A 679 36.44 31.23 -19.25
C TYR A 679 35.90 31.28 -20.68
N ARG A 680 36.84 31.38 -21.63
CA ARG A 680 36.69 31.18 -23.08
C ARG A 680 36.04 32.28 -23.93
N LEU A 681 36.54 33.52 -23.82
CA LEU A 681 36.57 34.43 -24.99
C LEU A 681 37.91 34.36 -25.76
N GLU A 682 38.85 33.53 -25.33
CA GLU A 682 40.20 33.40 -25.94
C GLU A 682 40.26 32.52 -27.20
N GLY A 683 39.14 32.30 -27.89
CA GLY A 683 39.12 31.63 -29.19
C GLY A 683 39.31 32.55 -30.40
N ASN A 684 39.23 33.88 -30.22
CA ASN A 684 39.34 34.87 -31.30
C ASN A 684 40.56 35.78 -31.15
N ARG A 685 41.70 35.25 -30.73
CA ARG A 685 42.98 35.95 -30.85
C ARG A 685 43.93 35.17 -31.74
N GLU A 686 43.62 35.12 -33.04
CA GLU A 686 44.68 35.25 -34.04
C GLU A 686 44.22 36.12 -35.22
N LYS A 687 44.94 37.25 -35.34
CA LYS A 687 45.12 38.13 -36.51
C LYS A 687 44.06 39.20 -36.80
N GLY A 688 44.34 40.42 -36.32
CA GLY A 688 43.84 41.66 -36.92
C GLY A 688 43.46 42.73 -35.89
N GLN A 689 44.22 43.83 -35.87
CA GLN A 689 44.03 45.01 -35.03
C GLN A 689 42.59 45.53 -35.01
N TYR A 690 41.99 45.74 -33.83
CA TYR A 690 41.26 46.97 -33.48
C TYR A 690 41.28 47.15 -31.95
N ARG A 691 41.82 48.29 -31.51
CA ARG A 691 41.67 48.81 -30.15
C ARG A 691 40.21 49.28 -29.98
N TYR A 692 39.58 48.90 -28.88
CA TYR A 692 38.49 49.69 -28.30
C TYR A 692 38.95 50.16 -26.92
N GLU A 693 39.16 51.46 -26.78
CA GLU A 693 39.18 52.19 -25.51
C GLU A 693 37.75 52.65 -25.21
N GLY A 694 37.35 52.60 -23.93
CA GLY A 694 36.10 53.18 -23.42
C GLY A 694 35.02 52.17 -23.08
#